data_AF-A0A1H7HS57-F1
#
_entry.id   AF-A0A1H7HS57-F1
#
_cell.length_a   1.000
_cell.length_b   1.000
_cell.length_c   1.000
_cell.angle_alpha   90.00
_cell.angle_beta   90.00
_cell.angle_gamma   90.00
#
_symmetry.space_group_name_H-M   'P 1'
#
loop_
_entity.id
_entity.type
_entity.pdbx_description
1 polymer ?
#
loop_
_entity_poly.entity_id
_entity_poly.type
_entity_poly.pdbx_seq_one_letter_code
_entity_poly.pdbx_strand_id
1 'polypeptide(L)'
;MRKKMRFLQLVICTASLIHSFAYPQDVTLLKQPIPKSPDVTNLLKFIEHPVSVSSGLPETSVPIYRIQTNYIDLPISLNYHSGGIKVKDVASHVGMGWSLVAGGIIAQNIKGLSDLGLTQGREGRLNNPVTQIDDPSICDLKKIADNELDADLDIFAFTFCGYTGQFYIKDDYSIGLTSDVALKIEALPGYVAGQGFNVSSWQVTDVNGTKYVFGKSGSVDVRTVVTKNNQILNGNVEQGIPQRTQKSFYLTKIIQQNNEEIIFNYDQYAIRDVAHLSDTKNGINDNVTRNYQAIVTTEQRIRSITFKDGTVEFVPGPNRCDLYGDKMLDRIIVYDSKGQKIKEVKLNYQYYVGSQIRNVNELTFNSANVPYFTGDSYSAIQNDVYKDKRLFLKSVEDINVANSQDVQRYGFEYKNSYGLPDRFSAQRDWWGYYNANGKTTLLDNIFQDPSYLTLSHIYTTDHRNPNATRTSEGILTKITYPTGGYAAYEFEPNSISELNNKQITHQPVTYYVRYGSPGAYLGSLDINDRANGTKQIKFDVQTCVNGGFIQDIPFSIKRPDGSMISSSSYPSESHSGFRTYTIGLTNGHYELYASSVNAPCDYYVKVQTWYEDPVGTWVLTPVGGVRVKKSILYDPVSNSQLIKQYDYTWIDNGIVKSSGKAPGWANLQTGYTYKVSDEVLATGIEVAKEIYLMTSSPVYPLGDVLYDKITESRIDQNGNDIGRTAYTYLNNLDGISSAILFKKLPSNLMVIESSKRAPMYSIENNSWRRDKLLVKEEFANVAGQYQSVVKEQYYYSAVFTDTLAGLSANYYFESAHPYNAECSVVQNDIFGYSKYYQYSAYLRLDSISKQETFSTTGIVNSSKKYEYSLLVRLPSIITETNSLGKKIMNTYKYAGDYSNVTSTSDGILGLKQRYAIGAKVEESKFQVDAQGNNKVLLSSSFISYKAGTILPSKIYTIEMSAPLTNFAPSSVQGGSIVKDSRYREQLLFNLYDTYGNILEQQGATGVKETYLWGYRGSYPVARIVGIDYATVDLVIDMALLNNPSTTEAQLKAELNKLRTDSRTKNGMANTYTYKPLTGMASITTPAGQTTFYEYDGFGRLWRVKDHHGNILEEYRYYYKP
;
A
#
# COMPACT_ATOMS: atom_id res chain seq x y z
N MET A 1 69.04 6.45 13.92
CA MET A 1 69.63 7.80 13.82
C MET A 1 69.08 8.45 12.55
N ARG A 2 68.35 9.57 12.69
CA ARG A 2 68.30 10.76 11.81
C ARG A 2 68.14 10.59 10.27
N LYS A 3 67.45 11.46 9.52
CA LYS A 3 66.48 12.54 9.72
C LYS A 3 66.31 13.14 8.31
N LYS A 4 65.15 13.78 8.05
CA LYS A 4 64.98 14.99 7.23
C LYS A 4 65.05 14.84 5.70
N MET A 5 64.36 15.61 4.86
CA MET A 5 63.29 16.63 4.88
C MET A 5 63.31 17.11 3.41
N ARG A 6 62.22 17.05 2.63
CA ARG A 6 61.19 18.08 2.49
C ARG A 6 61.72 19.51 2.23
N PHE A 7 61.11 20.09 1.19
CA PHE A 7 60.87 21.52 0.96
C PHE A 7 62.09 22.29 0.47
N LEU A 8 62.04 23.09 -0.60
CA LEU A 8 61.07 24.15 -0.93
C LEU A 8 61.31 24.46 -2.43
N GLN A 9 60.31 24.26 -3.30
CA GLN A 9 59.54 25.35 -3.96
C GLN A 9 60.37 26.23 -4.91
N LEU A 10 60.12 26.15 -6.22
CA LEU A 10 59.10 26.91 -6.99
C LEU A 10 59.94 27.86 -7.87
N VAL A 11 59.75 28.08 -9.18
CA VAL A 11 58.53 28.46 -9.90
C VAL A 11 58.82 28.42 -11.43
N ILE A 12 57.75 28.25 -12.22
CA ILE A 12 57.50 28.75 -13.60
C ILE A 12 57.66 27.77 -14.77
N CYS A 13 56.49 27.24 -15.17
CA CYS A 13 56.00 26.97 -16.54
C CYS A 13 56.84 26.04 -17.43
N THR A 14 56.42 24.80 -17.65
CA THR A 14 55.28 24.51 -18.52
C THR A 14 54.60 23.21 -18.07
N ALA A 15 53.54 23.39 -17.29
CA ALA A 15 52.57 22.37 -16.97
C ALA A 15 51.79 22.01 -18.25
N SER A 16 52.14 20.88 -18.85
CA SER A 16 51.21 20.12 -19.67
C SER A 16 50.18 19.55 -18.71
N LEU A 17 49.09 20.30 -18.51
CA LEU A 17 47.96 19.93 -17.68
C LEU A 17 47.36 18.61 -18.18
N ILE A 18 47.71 17.53 -17.48
CA ILE A 18 46.85 16.37 -17.35
C ILE A 18 45.62 16.86 -16.57
N HIS A 19 44.58 17.31 -17.28
CA HIS A 19 43.26 17.46 -16.70
C HIS A 19 42.69 16.05 -16.48
N SER A 20 42.88 15.55 -15.27
CA SER A 20 42.05 14.48 -14.72
C SER A 20 40.60 14.98 -14.65
N PHE A 21 39.78 14.63 -15.63
CA PHE A 21 38.33 14.79 -15.54
C PHE A 21 37.79 13.76 -14.54
N ALA A 22 37.59 14.22 -13.31
CA ALA A 22 36.72 13.55 -12.36
C ALA A 22 35.26 13.84 -12.75
N TYR A 23 34.55 12.84 -13.28
CA TYR A 23 33.08 12.86 -13.28
C TYR A 23 32.52 11.55 -12.72
N PRO A 24 32.35 11.48 -11.39
CA PRO A 24 31.41 10.53 -10.80
C PRO A 24 30.50 11.24 -9.78
N GLN A 25 29.63 12.17 -10.20
CA GLN A 25 28.63 12.81 -9.30
C GLN A 25 27.22 13.03 -9.90
N ASP A 26 27.01 12.83 -11.20
CA ASP A 26 25.72 13.20 -11.82
C ASP A 26 24.53 12.27 -11.52
N VAL A 27 24.73 11.12 -10.86
CA VAL A 27 23.65 10.16 -10.56
C VAL A 27 23.25 10.14 -9.08
N THR A 28 24.01 10.82 -8.21
CA THR A 28 23.66 10.99 -6.78
C THR A 28 22.50 11.96 -6.54
N LEU A 29 22.11 12.75 -7.55
CA LEU A 29 21.10 13.81 -7.50
C LEU A 29 19.63 13.33 -7.45
N LEU A 30 19.36 12.03 -7.62
CA LEU A 30 17.98 11.54 -7.49
C LEU A 30 17.74 10.94 -6.09
N LYS A 31 16.96 11.66 -5.27
CA LYS A 31 16.25 11.12 -4.10
C LYS A 31 15.23 10.04 -4.55
N GLN A 32 15.70 8.88 -4.98
CA GLN A 32 14.85 7.73 -5.28
C GLN A 32 14.49 6.96 -4.00
N PRO A 33 13.27 6.42 -3.89
CA PRO A 33 12.91 5.54 -2.79
C PRO A 33 13.81 4.30 -2.81
N ILE A 34 14.26 3.89 -1.62
CA ILE A 34 15.01 2.65 -1.46
C ILE A 34 14.03 1.48 -1.69
N PRO A 35 14.35 0.52 -2.59
CA PRO A 35 13.53 -0.67 -2.75
C PRO A 35 13.48 -1.47 -1.45
N LYS A 36 12.34 -2.10 -1.19
CA LYS A 36 12.17 -3.00 -0.06
C LYS A 36 12.43 -4.46 -0.48
N SER A 37 12.45 -5.33 0.52
CA SER A 37 12.18 -6.77 0.41
C SER A 37 11.28 -7.20 -0.74
N PRO A 38 11.55 -8.17 -1.64
CA PRO A 38 10.48 -8.67 -2.51
C PRO A 38 9.24 -9.12 -1.70
N ASP A 39 9.44 -9.79 -0.57
CA ASP A 39 8.36 -10.20 0.32
C ASP A 39 7.72 -9.04 1.08
N VAL A 40 8.54 -8.14 1.62
CA VAL A 40 8.06 -6.93 2.31
C VAL A 40 7.24 -6.06 1.36
N THR A 41 7.71 -5.85 0.13
CA THR A 41 6.98 -5.14 -0.91
C THR A 41 5.64 -5.82 -1.20
N ASN A 42 5.60 -7.13 -1.42
CA ASN A 42 4.34 -7.82 -1.71
C ASN A 42 3.37 -7.81 -0.51
N LEU A 43 3.86 -7.78 0.73
CA LEU A 43 3.03 -7.66 1.93
C LEU A 43 2.51 -6.23 2.15
N LEU A 44 3.36 -5.21 1.95
CA LEU A 44 2.98 -3.81 2.08
C LEU A 44 2.12 -3.30 0.91
N LYS A 45 2.11 -4.00 -0.24
CA LYS A 45 1.19 -3.69 -1.35
C LYS A 45 -0.27 -3.62 -0.88
N PHE A 46 -0.68 -4.42 0.12
CA PHE A 46 -2.04 -4.38 0.68
C PHE A 46 -2.31 -3.14 1.55
N ILE A 47 -1.27 -2.50 2.09
CA ILE A 47 -1.38 -1.25 2.86
C ILE A 47 -1.35 -0.05 1.90
N GLU A 48 -0.42 -0.06 0.94
CA GLU A 48 -0.27 1.01 -0.05
C GLU A 48 -1.46 1.02 -1.03
N HIS A 49 -1.94 -0.17 -1.41
CA HIS A 49 -2.98 -0.39 -2.42
C HIS A 49 -3.97 -1.48 -1.95
N PRO A 50 -4.92 -1.14 -1.06
CA PRO A 50 -5.86 -2.11 -0.52
C PRO A 50 -6.69 -2.76 -1.63
N VAL A 51 -6.91 -4.06 -1.48
CA VAL A 51 -7.80 -4.82 -2.34
C VAL A 51 -9.21 -4.60 -1.84
N SER A 52 -10.01 -3.90 -2.64
CA SER A 52 -11.38 -3.52 -2.31
C SER A 52 -12.19 -3.40 -3.59
N VAL A 53 -13.51 -3.44 -3.45
CA VAL A 53 -14.42 -3.08 -4.55
C VAL A 53 -14.13 -1.65 -5.03
N SER A 54 -13.67 -0.75 -4.16
CA SER A 54 -13.32 0.65 -4.50
C SER A 54 -12.08 0.81 -5.38
N SER A 55 -11.15 -0.15 -5.34
CA SER A 55 -9.98 -0.24 -6.23
C SER A 55 -10.23 -1.15 -7.44
N GLY A 56 -11.38 -1.84 -7.47
CA GLY A 56 -11.75 -2.77 -8.53
C GLY A 56 -10.89 -4.04 -8.56
N LEU A 57 -10.24 -4.38 -7.45
CA LEU A 57 -9.39 -5.57 -7.33
C LEU A 57 -10.12 -6.65 -6.53
N PRO A 58 -10.10 -7.93 -6.97
CA PRO A 58 -10.71 -9.03 -6.24
C PRO A 58 -9.80 -9.47 -5.09
N GLU A 59 -10.40 -9.68 -3.92
CA GLU A 59 -9.73 -10.27 -2.76
C GLU A 59 -9.55 -11.77 -2.97
N THR A 60 -8.32 -12.24 -2.90
CA THR A 60 -7.97 -13.66 -3.08
C THR A 60 -7.08 -14.11 -1.94
N SER A 61 -7.59 -15.06 -1.14
CA SER A 61 -6.87 -15.66 -0.03
C SER A 61 -7.04 -17.17 -0.02
N VAL A 62 -5.96 -17.90 0.25
CA VAL A 62 -5.93 -19.35 0.44
C VAL A 62 -5.59 -19.61 1.91
N PRO A 63 -6.56 -20.02 2.75
CA PRO A 63 -6.30 -20.34 4.14
C PRO A 63 -5.51 -21.64 4.23
N ILE A 64 -4.43 -21.64 5.03
CA ILE A 64 -3.55 -22.79 5.23
C ILE A 64 -3.83 -23.43 6.59
N TYR A 65 -3.71 -22.64 7.65
CA TYR A 65 -3.91 -23.08 9.03
C TYR A 65 -4.31 -21.89 9.91
N ARG A 66 -4.87 -22.14 11.10
CA ARG A 66 -5.23 -21.09 12.06
C ARG A 66 -4.74 -21.51 13.44
N ILE A 67 -3.84 -20.72 14.02
CA ILE A 67 -3.39 -20.91 15.40
C ILE A 67 -4.39 -20.17 16.28
N GLN A 68 -5.16 -20.93 17.05
CA GLN A 68 -6.18 -20.38 17.92
C GLN A 68 -5.83 -20.69 19.37
N THR A 69 -5.70 -19.65 20.19
CA THR A 69 -5.57 -19.72 21.64
C THR A 69 -6.78 -19.01 22.28
N ASN A 70 -6.83 -18.97 23.62
CA ASN A 70 -7.89 -18.26 24.35
C ASN A 70 -7.92 -16.75 24.08
N TYR A 71 -6.79 -16.16 23.67
CA TYR A 71 -6.65 -14.70 23.53
C TYR A 71 -6.25 -14.26 22.12
N ILE A 72 -5.75 -15.17 21.27
CA ILE A 72 -5.24 -14.86 19.94
C ILE A 72 -5.84 -15.80 18.90
N ASP A 73 -6.27 -15.21 17.79
CA ASP A 73 -6.63 -15.92 16.56
C ASP A 73 -5.66 -15.47 15.46
N LEU A 74 -4.71 -16.34 15.11
CA LEU A 74 -3.65 -16.06 14.15
C LEU A 74 -3.83 -16.93 12.88
N PRO A 75 -4.39 -16.36 11.81
CA PRO A 75 -4.50 -17.07 10.54
C PRO A 75 -3.15 -17.14 9.81
N ILE A 76 -2.86 -18.32 9.25
CA ILE A 76 -1.77 -18.56 8.29
C ILE A 76 -2.42 -18.74 6.92
N SER A 77 -2.09 -17.85 5.98
CA SER A 77 -2.72 -17.81 4.66
C SER A 77 -1.77 -17.32 3.57
N LEU A 78 -2.09 -17.65 2.32
CA LEU A 78 -1.48 -17.04 1.14
C LEU A 78 -2.47 -16.03 0.57
N ASN A 79 -2.05 -14.79 0.38
CA ASN A 79 -2.88 -13.72 -0.18
C ASN A 79 -2.32 -13.26 -1.52
N TYR A 80 -3.19 -13.09 -2.51
CA TYR A 80 -2.82 -12.59 -3.84
C TYR A 80 -3.26 -11.13 -4.02
N HIS A 81 -2.36 -10.31 -4.54
CA HIS A 81 -2.64 -8.93 -4.92
C HIS A 81 -2.84 -8.80 -6.43
N SER A 82 -4.06 -8.44 -6.84
CA SER A 82 -4.49 -8.44 -8.25
C SER A 82 -4.21 -7.14 -8.99
N GLY A 83 -3.41 -6.22 -8.42
CA GLY A 83 -3.18 -4.88 -8.98
C GLY A 83 -2.45 -4.85 -10.33
N GLY A 84 -1.92 -5.99 -10.79
CA GLY A 84 -1.10 -6.11 -11.99
C GLY A 84 0.38 -6.36 -11.67
N ILE A 85 1.14 -6.85 -12.66
CA ILE A 85 2.57 -7.14 -12.52
C ILE A 85 3.39 -6.09 -13.27
N LYS A 86 4.20 -5.31 -12.56
CA LYS A 86 5.10 -4.33 -13.20
C LYS A 86 6.30 -5.05 -13.81
N VAL A 87 6.92 -4.43 -14.82
CA VAL A 87 8.11 -4.99 -15.50
C VAL A 87 9.22 -5.30 -14.49
N LYS A 88 9.44 -4.41 -13.51
CA LYS A 88 10.48 -4.54 -12.49
C LYS A 88 10.12 -5.42 -11.29
N ASP A 89 8.89 -5.90 -11.18
CA ASP A 89 8.43 -6.63 -9.99
C ASP A 89 9.18 -7.95 -9.84
N VAL A 90 9.49 -8.29 -8.59
CA VAL A 90 10.15 -9.53 -8.18
C VAL A 90 9.15 -10.35 -7.36
N ALA A 91 9.03 -11.63 -7.68
CA ALA A 91 8.16 -12.54 -6.95
C ALA A 91 8.63 -12.70 -5.49
N SER A 92 7.68 -12.91 -4.58
CA SER A 92 8.00 -13.37 -3.23
C SER A 92 8.50 -14.81 -3.28
N HIS A 93 8.98 -15.35 -2.15
CA HIS A 93 9.32 -16.76 -2.04
C HIS A 93 8.11 -17.73 -2.23
N VAL A 94 6.88 -17.20 -2.26
CA VAL A 94 5.64 -17.95 -2.57
C VAL A 94 5.06 -17.60 -3.94
N GLY A 95 5.81 -16.90 -4.80
CA GLY A 95 5.45 -16.64 -6.20
C GLY A 95 4.95 -15.22 -6.49
N MET A 96 4.84 -14.91 -7.78
CA MET A 96 4.47 -13.57 -8.26
C MET A 96 3.07 -13.15 -7.79
N GLY A 97 2.99 -11.98 -7.16
CA GLY A 97 1.74 -11.40 -6.63
C GLY A 97 1.22 -12.06 -5.35
N TRP A 98 1.82 -13.15 -4.89
CA TRP A 98 1.44 -13.84 -3.65
C TRP A 98 2.28 -13.40 -2.46
N SER A 99 1.67 -13.37 -1.28
CA SER A 99 2.30 -13.08 0.01
C SER A 99 1.89 -14.11 1.05
N LEU A 100 2.86 -14.61 1.81
CA LEU A 100 2.59 -15.43 2.98
C LEU A 100 2.26 -14.53 4.18
N VAL A 101 1.07 -14.71 4.75
CA VAL A 101 0.66 -14.09 6.01
C VAL A 101 0.81 -15.12 7.11
N ALA A 102 1.88 -15.03 7.89
CA ALA A 102 2.21 -16.01 8.96
C ALA A 102 2.93 -15.35 10.15
N GLY A 103 2.66 -14.08 10.42
CA GLY A 103 3.34 -13.31 11.47
C GLY A 103 3.06 -11.83 11.37
N GLY A 104 4.08 -11.01 11.60
CA GLY A 104 3.96 -9.56 11.52
C GLY A 104 5.25 -8.88 11.12
N ILE A 105 5.12 -7.71 10.51
CA ILE A 105 6.25 -6.87 10.11
C ILE A 105 6.00 -5.39 10.44
N ILE A 106 7.07 -4.68 10.76
CA ILE A 106 7.15 -3.21 10.74
C ILE A 106 8.26 -2.84 9.76
N ALA A 107 7.92 -2.15 8.68
CA ALA A 107 8.85 -1.79 7.62
C ALA A 107 9.01 -0.27 7.55
N GLN A 108 10.25 0.20 7.61
CA GLN A 108 10.59 1.60 7.41
C GLN A 108 10.47 1.96 5.92
N ASN A 109 9.88 3.09 5.60
CA ASN A 109 9.88 3.68 4.26
C ASN A 109 10.65 4.99 4.32
N ILE A 110 11.89 4.95 3.83
CA ILE A 110 12.82 6.07 3.96
C ILE A 110 12.49 7.15 2.93
N LYS A 111 12.33 8.38 3.39
CA LYS A 111 12.25 9.57 2.54
C LYS A 111 13.46 10.45 2.83
N GLY A 112 14.41 10.54 1.90
CA GLY A 112 15.66 11.27 2.16
C GLY A 112 16.71 10.40 2.85
N LEU A 113 17.04 10.72 4.10
CA LEU A 113 17.96 9.95 4.93
C LEU A 113 17.16 9.10 5.93
N SER A 114 17.81 8.13 6.57
CA SER A 114 17.13 7.29 7.56
C SER A 114 17.06 8.00 8.91
N ASP A 115 15.88 8.06 9.51
CA ASP A 115 15.68 8.56 10.88
C ASP A 115 16.33 7.67 11.96
N LEU A 116 16.63 6.40 11.64
CA LEU A 116 17.17 5.41 12.58
C LEU A 116 18.72 5.35 12.69
N GLY A 117 19.48 6.27 12.08
CA GLY A 117 20.96 6.16 12.06
C GLY A 117 21.73 7.47 11.86
N LEU A 118 23.02 7.41 12.21
CA LEU A 118 24.01 8.47 11.98
C LEU A 118 24.97 8.02 10.88
N THR A 119 25.12 8.81 9.83
CA THR A 119 26.17 8.60 8.80
C THR A 119 27.24 9.68 8.96
N GLN A 120 28.52 9.34 8.82
CA GLN A 120 29.63 10.29 8.97
C GLN A 120 29.40 11.54 8.08
N GLY A 121 29.06 12.67 8.69
CA GLY A 121 28.80 13.95 8.00
C GLY A 121 27.41 14.12 7.39
N ARG A 122 26.43 13.24 7.69
CA ARG A 122 25.03 13.35 7.23
C ARG A 122 24.07 13.16 8.39
N GLU A 123 23.14 14.09 8.54
CA GLU A 123 22.29 14.17 9.73
C GLU A 123 20.83 13.89 9.35
N GLY A 124 20.30 12.76 9.86
CA GLY A 124 18.87 12.46 9.81
C GLY A 124 18.06 13.44 10.67
N ARG A 125 16.76 13.57 10.37
CA ARG A 125 15.88 14.61 10.94
C ARG A 125 15.88 14.63 12.46
N LEU A 126 15.85 13.45 13.10
CA LEU A 126 15.84 13.34 14.57
C LEU A 126 17.13 13.82 15.24
N ASN A 127 18.25 13.87 14.53
CA ASN A 127 19.53 14.30 15.08
C ASN A 127 19.82 15.78 14.79
N ASN A 128 19.36 16.31 13.65
CA ASN A 128 19.43 17.75 13.34
C ASN A 128 18.13 18.21 12.62
N PRO A 129 17.08 18.57 13.36
CA PRO A 129 15.81 18.97 12.76
C PRO A 129 15.90 20.36 12.11
N VAL A 130 15.30 20.50 10.92
CA VAL A 130 15.16 21.81 10.26
C VAL A 130 14.20 22.69 11.04
N THR A 131 14.72 23.76 11.66
CA THR A 131 13.94 24.64 12.55
C THR A 131 13.11 25.69 11.80
N GLN A 132 13.48 26.06 10.57
CA GLN A 132 12.77 27.06 9.74
C GLN A 132 12.17 26.44 8.47
N ILE A 133 11.14 25.59 8.62
CA ILE A 133 10.45 24.96 7.48
C ILE A 133 9.67 25.98 6.63
N ASP A 134 9.20 27.08 7.23
CA ASP A 134 8.40 28.10 6.53
C ASP A 134 9.24 29.08 5.69
N ASP A 135 10.50 29.31 6.06
CA ASP A 135 11.45 30.13 5.31
C ASP A 135 12.88 29.56 5.43
N PRO A 136 13.15 28.40 4.79
CA PRO A 136 14.43 27.72 4.92
C PRO A 136 15.57 28.57 4.35
N SER A 137 16.74 28.54 4.99
CA SER A 137 17.91 29.23 4.47
C SER A 137 18.39 28.59 3.17
N ILE A 138 19.10 29.33 2.31
CA ILE A 138 19.68 28.75 1.09
C ILE A 138 20.66 27.62 1.44
N CYS A 139 21.36 27.71 2.58
CA CYS A 139 22.26 26.63 2.99
C CYS A 139 21.50 25.38 3.44
N ASP A 140 20.34 25.51 4.11
CA ASP A 140 19.50 24.36 4.44
C ASP A 140 18.95 23.72 3.16
N LEU A 141 18.46 24.52 2.22
CA LEU A 141 17.97 24.04 0.92
C LEU A 141 19.05 23.29 0.14
N LYS A 142 20.29 23.80 0.15
CA LYS A 142 21.45 23.14 -0.46
C LYS A 142 21.74 21.80 0.22
N LYS A 143 21.87 21.77 1.55
CA LYS A 143 22.15 20.53 2.29
C LYS A 143 21.03 19.48 2.13
N ILE A 144 19.77 19.91 2.05
CA ILE A 144 18.62 19.04 1.78
C ILE A 144 18.66 18.49 0.36
N ALA A 145 19.00 19.32 -0.63
CA ALA A 145 19.13 18.90 -2.03
C ALA A 145 20.32 17.94 -2.24
N ASP A 146 21.43 18.18 -1.55
CA ASP A 146 22.65 17.36 -1.57
C ASP A 146 22.55 16.08 -0.72
N ASN A 147 21.44 15.90 0.01
CA ASN A 147 21.20 14.75 0.89
C ASN A 147 22.22 14.67 2.05
N GLU A 148 22.63 15.83 2.57
CA GLU A 148 23.47 16.02 3.77
C GLU A 148 22.62 16.28 5.02
N LEU A 149 21.46 16.92 4.84
CA LEU A 149 20.47 17.23 5.88
C LEU A 149 19.12 16.65 5.49
N ASP A 150 18.42 16.03 6.45
CA ASP A 150 17.08 15.50 6.24
C ASP A 150 15.98 16.39 6.81
N ALA A 151 14.96 16.62 6.00
CA ALA A 151 13.76 17.36 6.37
C ALA A 151 12.48 16.59 6.00
N ASP A 152 12.63 15.39 5.47
CA ASP A 152 11.56 14.49 5.16
C ASP A 152 11.24 13.57 6.35
N LEU A 153 10.01 13.04 6.42
CA LEU A 153 9.58 12.12 7.49
C LEU A 153 9.64 10.68 7.02
N ASP A 154 10.33 9.82 7.76
CA ASP A 154 10.22 8.38 7.56
C ASP A 154 8.87 7.86 8.03
N ILE A 155 8.24 7.03 7.20
CA ILE A 155 6.97 6.39 7.52
C ILE A 155 7.21 4.92 7.80
N PHE A 156 6.80 4.45 8.98
CA PHE A 156 6.81 3.05 9.36
C PHE A 156 5.44 2.44 9.09
N ALA A 157 5.38 1.48 8.17
CA ALA A 157 4.17 0.71 7.90
C ALA A 157 4.21 -0.59 8.69
N PHE A 158 3.09 -0.99 9.29
CA PHE A 158 2.99 -2.24 10.04
C PHE A 158 1.81 -3.08 9.59
N THR A 159 2.00 -4.40 9.64
CA THR A 159 0.92 -5.39 9.56
C THR A 159 1.24 -6.58 10.43
N PHE A 160 0.33 -6.94 11.34
CA PHE A 160 0.49 -8.10 12.23
C PHE A 160 -0.87 -8.48 12.83
N CYS A 161 -1.17 -9.78 12.93
CA CYS A 161 -2.34 -10.30 13.66
C CYS A 161 -3.67 -9.54 13.39
N GLY A 162 -3.92 -9.11 12.15
CA GLY A 162 -5.12 -8.35 11.76
C GLY A 162 -5.02 -6.82 11.94
N TYR A 163 -4.00 -6.31 12.61
CA TYR A 163 -3.70 -4.89 12.69
C TYR A 163 -2.90 -4.44 11.47
N THR A 164 -3.30 -3.33 10.86
CA THR A 164 -2.56 -2.66 9.79
C THR A 164 -2.56 -1.15 10.01
N GLY A 165 -1.51 -0.46 9.58
CA GLY A 165 -1.45 0.99 9.69
C GLY A 165 -0.06 1.56 9.48
N GLN A 166 0.07 2.86 9.73
CA GLN A 166 1.34 3.57 9.64
C GLN A 166 1.58 4.42 10.89
N PHE A 167 2.84 4.59 11.25
CA PHE A 167 3.27 5.56 12.25
C PHE A 167 4.57 6.25 11.82
N TYR A 168 4.88 7.35 12.48
CA TYR A 168 6.13 8.07 12.31
C TYR A 168 6.65 8.51 13.68
N ILE A 169 7.91 8.91 13.71
CA ILE A 169 8.58 9.37 14.93
C ILE A 169 8.56 10.90 14.90
N LYS A 170 8.11 11.52 15.98
CA LYS A 170 8.08 12.97 16.12
C LYS A 170 9.43 13.50 16.58
N ASP A 171 9.62 14.81 16.47
CA ASP A 171 10.85 15.49 16.90
C ASP A 171 11.09 15.36 18.42
N ASP A 172 10.06 15.07 19.21
CA ASP A 172 10.14 14.75 20.65
C ASP A 172 10.33 13.24 20.95
N TYR A 173 10.60 12.44 19.92
CA TYR A 173 10.73 10.98 19.95
C TYR A 173 9.44 10.20 20.26
N SER A 174 8.30 10.87 20.42
CA SER A 174 7.00 10.21 20.58
C SER A 174 6.48 9.67 19.24
N ILE A 175 5.52 8.74 19.29
CA ILE A 175 4.96 8.10 18.09
C ILE A 175 3.68 8.82 17.65
N GLY A 176 3.66 9.24 16.37
CA GLY A 176 2.43 9.67 15.69
C GLY A 176 1.79 8.50 14.95
N LEU A 177 0.58 8.09 15.38
CA LEU A 177 -0.13 6.92 14.83
C LEU A 177 -1.30 7.35 13.93
N THR A 178 -1.41 6.75 12.74
CA THR A 178 -2.48 7.05 11.74
C THR A 178 -3.64 6.04 11.74
N SER A 179 -3.76 5.25 12.81
CA SER A 179 -4.76 4.18 12.97
C SER A 179 -5.91 4.59 13.89
N ASP A 180 -7.11 4.09 13.60
CA ASP A 180 -8.32 4.20 14.42
C ASP A 180 -8.29 3.32 15.68
N VAL A 181 -7.33 2.38 15.78
CA VAL A 181 -7.08 1.58 16.98
C VAL A 181 -6.04 2.25 17.87
N ALA A 182 -6.29 2.27 19.19
CA ALA A 182 -5.28 2.69 20.16
C ALA A 182 -4.23 1.60 20.35
N LEU A 183 -3.00 1.83 19.86
CA LEU A 183 -1.85 0.95 20.06
C LEU A 183 -0.75 1.72 20.79
N LYS A 184 -0.11 1.05 21.76
CA LYS A 184 1.13 1.56 22.37
C LYS A 184 2.32 1.00 21.61
N ILE A 185 3.04 1.85 20.90
CA ILE A 185 4.23 1.47 20.12
C ILE A 185 5.48 2.01 20.82
N GLU A 186 6.43 1.14 21.10
CA GLU A 186 7.64 1.44 21.86
C GLU A 186 8.87 0.97 21.08
N ALA A 187 9.82 1.90 20.85
CA ALA A 187 11.14 1.58 20.34
C ALA A 187 12.04 1.04 21.46
N LEU A 188 12.80 -0.02 21.19
CA LEU A 188 13.70 -0.66 22.16
C LEU A 188 15.14 -0.72 21.61
N PRO A 189 16.15 -0.10 22.26
CA PRO A 189 16.04 0.69 23.49
C PRO A 189 15.39 2.08 23.32
N GLY A 190 15.26 2.58 22.09
CA GLY A 190 14.69 3.91 21.81
C GLY A 190 15.70 5.04 21.99
N TYR A 191 15.26 6.20 22.49
CA TYR A 191 16.15 7.32 22.80
C TYR A 191 16.98 7.02 24.05
N VAL A 192 18.31 7.13 23.92
CA VAL A 192 19.24 7.03 25.05
C VAL A 192 20.06 8.31 25.10
N ALA A 193 20.00 9.02 26.24
CA ALA A 193 20.75 10.27 26.43
C ALA A 193 22.25 10.05 26.18
N GLY A 194 22.84 10.85 25.29
CA GLY A 194 24.24 10.74 24.87
C GLY A 194 24.54 9.70 23.78
N GLN A 195 23.59 8.84 23.41
CA GLN A 195 23.72 7.89 22.29
C GLN A 195 22.72 8.14 21.15
N GLY A 196 21.76 9.06 21.35
CA GLY A 196 20.75 9.41 20.35
C GLY A 196 19.61 8.39 20.28
N PHE A 197 18.83 8.46 19.20
CA PHE A 197 17.72 7.55 18.95
C PHE A 197 18.20 6.31 18.18
N ASN A 198 18.16 5.12 18.81
CA ASN A 198 18.55 3.86 18.16
C ASN A 198 17.53 2.77 18.43
N VAL A 199 17.19 2.02 17.37
CA VAL A 199 16.15 0.98 17.43
C VAL A 199 16.71 -0.36 16.99
N SER A 200 16.67 -1.31 17.93
CA SER A 200 17.00 -2.71 17.70
C SER A 200 15.75 -3.57 17.53
N SER A 201 14.66 -3.21 18.20
CA SER A 201 13.38 -3.91 18.17
C SER A 201 12.23 -2.97 18.51
N TRP A 202 11.02 -3.41 18.22
CA TRP A 202 9.78 -2.70 18.59
C TRP A 202 8.92 -3.58 19.50
N GLN A 203 8.22 -2.97 20.44
CA GLN A 203 7.12 -3.60 21.16
C GLN A 203 5.83 -2.83 20.85
N VAL A 204 4.81 -3.56 20.41
CA VAL A 204 3.46 -3.03 20.25
C VAL A 204 2.57 -3.68 21.29
N THR A 205 1.79 -2.90 22.05
CA THR A 205 0.79 -3.42 22.99
C THR A 205 -0.61 -2.99 22.55
N ASP A 206 -1.52 -3.94 22.38
CA ASP A 206 -2.91 -3.65 22.03
C ASP A 206 -3.74 -3.25 23.27
N VAL A 207 -4.97 -2.79 23.04
CA VAL A 207 -5.90 -2.39 24.12
C VAL A 207 -6.27 -3.53 25.06
N ASN A 208 -6.03 -4.78 24.68
CA ASN A 208 -6.27 -5.96 25.50
C ASN A 208 -5.05 -6.32 26.37
N GLY A 209 -3.93 -5.59 26.25
CA GLY A 209 -2.69 -5.82 26.99
C GLY A 209 -1.80 -6.92 26.39
N THR A 210 -2.14 -7.46 25.21
CA THR A 210 -1.26 -8.40 24.50
C THR A 210 -0.08 -7.64 23.90
N LYS A 211 1.12 -8.20 24.05
CA LYS A 211 2.36 -7.58 23.55
C LYS A 211 2.88 -8.33 22.33
N TYR A 212 3.25 -7.59 21.31
CA TYR A 212 3.83 -8.06 20.05
C TYR A 212 5.25 -7.51 19.96
N VAL A 213 6.25 -8.40 19.98
CA VAL A 213 7.67 -8.02 19.98
C VAL A 213 8.28 -8.30 18.61
N PHE A 214 8.82 -7.27 17.97
CA PHE A 214 9.50 -7.32 16.68
C PHE A 214 11.01 -7.32 16.90
N GLY A 215 11.57 -8.48 17.24
CA GLY A 215 12.94 -8.62 17.75
C GLY A 215 14.02 -8.95 16.72
N LYS A 216 13.65 -9.33 15.49
CA LYS A 216 14.60 -9.56 14.40
C LYS A 216 14.46 -8.49 13.33
N SER A 217 15.54 -8.16 12.66
CA SER A 217 15.53 -7.22 11.54
C SER A 217 16.13 -7.82 10.27
N GLY A 218 15.60 -7.38 9.14
CA GLY A 218 16.19 -7.49 7.82
C GLY A 218 16.66 -6.12 7.35
N SER A 219 17.55 -6.10 6.35
CA SER A 219 18.09 -4.88 5.76
C SER A 219 18.11 -4.96 4.24
N VAL A 220 17.93 -3.82 3.57
CA VAL A 220 18.19 -3.67 2.14
C VAL A 220 19.24 -2.58 1.96
N ASP A 221 20.39 -2.97 1.42
CA ASP A 221 21.51 -2.11 1.10
C ASP A 221 21.57 -1.89 -0.41
N VAL A 222 21.60 -0.64 -0.83
CA VAL A 222 21.64 -0.27 -2.26
C VAL A 222 22.94 0.43 -2.60
N ARG A 223 23.53 0.05 -3.74
CA ARG A 223 24.72 0.69 -4.33
C ARG A 223 24.47 0.99 -5.81
N THR A 224 24.65 2.24 -6.22
CA THR A 224 24.43 2.67 -7.62
C THR A 224 25.68 2.44 -8.47
N VAL A 225 25.50 1.98 -9.72
CA VAL A 225 26.56 1.74 -10.69
C VAL A 225 26.20 2.38 -12.04
N VAL A 226 27.15 3.13 -12.61
CA VAL A 226 27.00 3.86 -13.88
C VAL A 226 27.81 3.16 -14.98
N THR A 227 27.21 2.98 -16.17
CA THR A 227 27.90 2.37 -17.34
C THR A 227 27.98 3.35 -18.50
N LYS A 228 29.19 3.78 -18.90
CA LYS A 228 29.41 4.74 -20.00
C LYS A 228 30.23 4.08 -21.11
N ASN A 229 29.80 4.15 -22.36
CA ASN A 229 30.52 3.61 -23.52
C ASN A 229 31.05 2.16 -23.35
N ASN A 230 30.21 1.27 -22.80
CA ASN A 230 30.56 -0.13 -22.52
C ASN A 230 31.71 -0.35 -21.51
N GLN A 231 32.06 0.67 -20.71
CA GLN A 231 33.00 0.54 -19.60
C GLN A 231 32.39 1.04 -18.28
N ILE A 232 32.77 0.40 -17.18
CA ILE A 232 32.47 0.87 -15.83
C ILE A 232 33.55 1.89 -15.48
N LEU A 233 33.15 3.08 -15.01
CA LEU A 233 34.10 4.07 -14.50
C LEU A 233 34.67 3.54 -13.16
N ASN A 234 35.74 2.73 -13.24
CA ASN A 234 36.45 2.11 -12.12
C ASN A 234 37.32 3.13 -11.35
N GLY A 235 36.70 4.16 -10.77
CA GLY A 235 37.32 4.98 -9.74
C GLY A 235 36.79 4.58 -8.37
N ASN A 236 37.42 3.62 -7.70
CA ASN A 236 37.19 3.25 -6.30
C ASN A 236 35.72 3.27 -5.85
N VAL A 237 34.89 2.43 -6.49
CA VAL A 237 33.45 2.23 -6.17
C VAL A 237 33.21 1.87 -4.69
N GLU A 238 34.25 1.50 -3.94
CA GLU A 238 34.14 1.01 -2.56
C GLU A 238 34.24 2.07 -1.45
N GLN A 239 34.74 3.30 -1.66
CA GLN A 239 35.07 4.20 -0.54
C GLN A 239 34.36 5.55 -0.46
N GLY A 240 33.54 5.93 -1.44
CA GLY A 240 32.89 7.25 -1.46
C GLY A 240 31.37 7.27 -1.67
N ILE A 241 30.73 6.13 -1.96
CA ILE A 241 29.30 6.10 -2.28
C ILE A 241 28.49 5.85 -1.00
N PRO A 242 27.52 6.72 -0.64
CA PRO A 242 26.70 6.52 0.54
C PRO A 242 25.87 5.23 0.41
N GLN A 243 26.14 4.28 1.31
CA GLN A 243 25.27 3.12 1.50
C GLN A 243 23.96 3.60 2.11
N ARG A 244 22.85 3.32 1.42
CA ARG A 244 21.52 3.55 1.95
C ARG A 244 20.96 2.21 2.42
N THR A 245 20.66 2.13 3.72
CA THR A 245 20.16 0.91 4.36
C THR A 245 18.75 1.13 4.85
N GLN A 246 17.80 0.36 4.33
CA GLN A 246 16.43 0.32 4.84
C GLN A 246 16.24 -0.87 5.77
N LYS A 247 15.57 -0.67 6.92
CA LYS A 247 15.29 -1.73 7.89
C LYS A 247 13.83 -2.21 7.84
N SER A 248 13.64 -3.51 8.07
CA SER A 248 12.34 -4.12 8.37
C SER A 248 12.47 -4.97 9.62
N PHE A 249 11.48 -4.94 10.51
CA PHE A 249 11.46 -5.63 11.80
C PHE A 249 10.37 -6.71 11.79
N TYR A 250 10.71 -7.93 12.15
CA TYR A 250 9.84 -9.11 12.08
C TYR A 250 9.36 -9.50 13.48
N LEU A 251 8.08 -9.85 13.59
CA LEU A 251 7.45 -10.33 14.82
C LEU A 251 8.13 -11.62 15.27
N THR A 252 8.77 -11.60 16.44
CA THR A 252 9.45 -12.78 17.02
C THR A 252 8.68 -13.40 18.16
N LYS A 253 7.78 -12.64 18.79
CA LYS A 253 7.05 -13.10 19.98
C LYS A 253 5.72 -12.39 20.15
N ILE A 254 4.68 -13.13 20.50
CA ILE A 254 3.42 -12.62 21.05
C ILE A 254 3.35 -13.07 22.51
N ILE A 255 3.18 -12.13 23.43
CA ILE A 255 2.98 -12.39 24.86
C ILE A 255 1.53 -12.09 25.18
N GLN A 256 0.78 -13.14 25.46
CA GLN A 256 -0.65 -13.07 25.75
C GLN A 256 -0.90 -12.60 27.19
N GLN A 257 -2.18 -12.38 27.48
CA GLN A 257 -2.70 -11.92 28.76
C GLN A 257 -2.32 -12.77 29.98
N ASN A 258 -2.18 -14.08 29.75
CA ASN A 258 -1.78 -15.09 30.73
C ASN A 258 -0.26 -15.35 30.74
N ASN A 259 0.53 -14.52 30.05
CA ASN A 259 1.97 -14.70 29.78
C ASN A 259 2.33 -15.92 28.92
N GLU A 260 1.36 -16.61 28.31
CA GLU A 260 1.68 -17.61 27.29
C GLU A 260 2.30 -16.94 26.07
N GLU A 261 3.37 -17.54 25.55
CA GLU A 261 4.11 -17.01 24.41
C GLU A 261 3.78 -17.80 23.14
N ILE A 262 3.63 -17.08 22.03
CA ILE A 262 3.73 -17.63 20.68
C ILE A 262 5.06 -17.12 20.11
N ILE A 263 5.94 -18.03 19.73
CA ILE A 263 7.33 -17.73 19.35
C ILE A 263 7.51 -17.96 17.85
N PHE A 264 8.10 -16.99 17.16
CA PHE A 264 8.37 -17.01 15.73
C PHE A 264 9.88 -17.09 15.51
N ASN A 265 10.33 -18.17 14.89
CA ASN A 265 11.73 -18.40 14.57
C ASN A 265 11.98 -18.11 13.10
N TYR A 266 13.13 -17.51 12.79
CA TYR A 266 13.49 -17.09 11.43
C TYR A 266 14.91 -17.51 11.07
N ASP A 267 15.07 -17.94 9.83
CA ASP A 267 16.35 -18.13 9.15
C ASP A 267 16.69 -16.89 8.32
N GLN A 268 17.97 -16.53 8.29
CA GLN A 268 18.45 -15.36 7.56
C GLN A 268 18.95 -15.75 6.16
N TYR A 269 18.57 -14.99 5.15
CA TYR A 269 18.96 -15.18 3.75
C TYR A 269 19.66 -13.94 3.22
N ALA A 270 20.70 -14.16 2.42
CA ALA A 270 21.46 -13.09 1.76
C ALA A 270 21.13 -13.11 0.27
N ILE A 271 20.28 -12.18 -0.14
CA ILE A 271 19.76 -12.05 -1.50
C ILE A 271 20.57 -10.98 -2.23
N ARG A 272 20.89 -11.25 -3.51
CA ARG A 272 21.54 -10.28 -4.39
C ARG A 272 20.70 -10.10 -5.64
N ASP A 273 20.46 -8.84 -5.99
CA ASP A 273 19.70 -8.47 -7.18
C ASP A 273 20.32 -7.27 -7.87
N VAL A 274 19.99 -7.09 -9.15
CA VAL A 274 20.32 -5.92 -9.94
C VAL A 274 19.02 -5.34 -10.46
N ALA A 275 18.91 -4.01 -10.45
CA ALA A 275 17.79 -3.32 -11.05
C ALA A 275 18.27 -2.22 -11.99
N HIS A 276 17.62 -2.11 -13.16
CA HIS A 276 17.74 -0.92 -14.00
C HIS A 276 17.20 0.28 -13.22
N LEU A 277 17.96 1.38 -13.16
CA LEU A 277 17.67 2.56 -12.36
C LEU A 277 17.17 3.72 -13.22
N SER A 278 17.90 4.08 -14.27
CA SER A 278 17.59 5.20 -15.16
C SER A 278 18.38 5.14 -16.46
N ASP A 279 17.98 5.95 -17.43
CA ASP A 279 18.76 6.25 -18.62
C ASP A 279 19.11 7.74 -18.65
N THR A 280 20.36 8.06 -19.00
CA THR A 280 20.90 9.42 -19.08
C THR A 280 21.52 9.72 -20.44
N LYS A 281 21.55 10.99 -20.85
CA LYS A 281 22.15 11.46 -22.10
C LYS A 281 22.71 12.87 -21.92
N ASN A 282 24.00 13.09 -22.18
CA ASN A 282 24.69 14.37 -21.89
C ASN A 282 24.69 15.33 -23.09
N GLY A 283 23.51 15.53 -23.70
CA GLY A 283 23.31 16.36 -24.88
C GLY A 283 22.59 15.61 -26.00
N ILE A 284 22.03 16.31 -27.00
CA ILE A 284 21.22 15.68 -28.05
C ILE A 284 22.02 14.68 -28.91
N ASN A 285 23.33 14.89 -29.07
CA ASN A 285 24.18 14.05 -29.92
C ASN A 285 24.89 12.91 -29.17
N ASP A 286 24.71 12.82 -27.84
CA ASP A 286 25.41 11.85 -27.01
C ASP A 286 24.72 10.47 -26.98
N ASN A 287 25.47 9.42 -26.63
CA ASN A 287 24.90 8.09 -26.44
C ASN A 287 24.09 8.00 -25.13
N VAL A 288 23.02 7.20 -25.13
CA VAL A 288 22.28 6.88 -23.91
C VAL A 288 23.13 6.01 -23.00
N THR A 289 23.33 6.47 -21.78
CA THR A 289 24.00 5.78 -20.67
C THR A 289 22.95 5.13 -19.79
N ARG A 290 23.03 3.81 -19.58
CA ARG A 290 22.11 3.10 -18.68
C ARG A 290 22.73 2.98 -17.29
N ASN A 291 21.93 3.30 -16.28
CA ASN A 291 22.32 3.24 -14.89
C ASN A 291 21.63 2.06 -14.21
N TYR A 292 22.37 1.34 -13.39
CA TYR A 292 21.87 0.18 -12.65
C TYR A 292 22.17 0.34 -11.17
N GLN A 293 21.48 -0.42 -10.33
CA GLN A 293 21.78 -0.49 -8.91
C GLN A 293 21.92 -1.95 -8.47
N ALA A 294 22.94 -2.20 -7.66
CA ALA A 294 23.12 -3.42 -6.90
C ALA A 294 22.23 -3.34 -5.65
N ILE A 295 21.49 -4.40 -5.39
CA ILE A 295 20.66 -4.54 -4.21
C ILE A 295 21.17 -5.75 -3.44
N VAL A 296 21.61 -5.54 -2.20
CA VAL A 296 21.96 -6.61 -1.27
C VAL A 296 20.94 -6.59 -0.16
N THR A 297 20.21 -7.69 -0.02
CA THR A 297 19.14 -7.80 0.98
C THR A 297 19.49 -8.89 1.96
N THR A 298 19.46 -8.53 3.25
CA THR A 298 19.39 -9.47 4.35
C THR A 298 17.92 -9.66 4.72
N GLU A 299 17.36 -10.82 4.39
CA GLU A 299 15.95 -11.13 4.58
C GLU A 299 15.76 -12.15 5.72
N GLN A 300 14.66 -12.05 6.46
CA GLN A 300 14.29 -13.03 7.49
C GLN A 300 13.14 -13.90 6.95
N ARG A 301 13.39 -15.20 6.79
CA ARG A 301 12.40 -16.20 6.36
C ARG A 301 11.86 -16.91 7.60
N ILE A 302 10.54 -16.91 7.77
CA ILE A 302 9.94 -17.65 8.89
C ILE A 302 10.28 -19.14 8.74
N ARG A 303 10.78 -19.74 9.81
CA ARG A 303 11.15 -21.15 9.90
C ARG A 303 10.13 -21.93 10.69
N SER A 304 9.69 -21.40 11.83
CA SER A 304 8.65 -22.03 12.63
C SER A 304 7.86 -21.04 13.49
N ILE A 305 6.63 -21.42 13.81
CA ILE A 305 5.80 -20.79 14.85
C ILE A 305 5.53 -21.84 15.91
N THR A 306 6.00 -21.62 17.13
CA THR A 306 5.78 -22.52 18.25
C THR A 306 4.79 -21.89 19.23
N PHE A 307 3.78 -22.67 19.62
CA PHE A 307 2.73 -22.28 20.53
C PHE A 307 2.41 -23.46 21.47
N LYS A 308 1.58 -23.24 22.48
CA LYS A 308 1.28 -24.22 23.54
C LYS A 308 0.90 -25.62 23.01
N ASP A 309 0.07 -25.65 21.98
CA ASP A 309 -0.56 -26.88 21.47
C ASP A 309 0.17 -27.51 20.27
N GLY A 310 1.24 -26.88 19.77
CA GLY A 310 1.92 -27.41 18.58
C GLY A 310 2.97 -26.49 17.99
N THR A 311 3.43 -26.85 16.79
CA THR A 311 4.38 -26.07 16.01
C THR A 311 3.98 -26.11 14.53
N VAL A 312 4.05 -24.95 13.87
CA VAL A 312 3.97 -24.86 12.40
C VAL A 312 5.39 -24.66 11.87
N GLU A 313 5.84 -25.53 10.98
CA GLU A 313 7.13 -25.45 10.30
C GLU A 313 6.97 -25.01 8.85
N PHE A 314 7.89 -24.16 8.39
CA PHE A 314 7.97 -23.64 7.03
C PHE A 314 9.24 -24.18 6.38
N VAL A 315 9.08 -25.12 5.45
CA VAL A 315 10.19 -25.88 4.89
C VAL A 315 10.66 -25.25 3.58
N PRO A 316 11.92 -24.80 3.48
CA PRO A 316 12.44 -24.19 2.25
C PRO A 316 12.69 -25.25 1.18
N GLY A 317 12.38 -24.90 -0.06
CA GLY A 317 12.58 -25.72 -1.26
C GLY A 317 13.89 -25.45 -2.00
N PRO A 318 13.91 -25.75 -3.32
CA PRO A 318 15.04 -25.44 -4.18
C PRO A 318 15.34 -23.93 -4.29
N ASN A 319 16.56 -23.62 -4.74
CA ASN A 319 16.97 -22.24 -5.04
C ASN A 319 16.13 -21.67 -6.17
N ARG A 320 15.84 -20.37 -6.08
CA ARG A 320 15.13 -19.64 -7.12
C ARG A 320 16.02 -19.38 -8.33
N CYS A 321 15.45 -19.51 -9.53
CA CYS A 321 16.11 -19.21 -10.80
C CYS A 321 15.84 -17.79 -11.32
N ASP A 322 15.00 -17.02 -10.63
CA ASP A 322 14.68 -15.60 -10.92
C ASP A 322 15.29 -14.61 -9.90
N LEU A 323 15.89 -15.11 -8.82
CA LEU A 323 16.49 -14.28 -7.77
C LEU A 323 17.63 -15.04 -7.08
N TYR A 324 18.82 -14.44 -7.01
CA TYR A 324 20.01 -15.09 -6.44
C TYR A 324 19.97 -15.10 -4.91
N GLY A 325 20.28 -16.25 -4.30
CA GLY A 325 20.46 -16.39 -2.85
C GLY A 325 19.16 -16.64 -2.05
N ASP A 326 18.01 -16.70 -2.72
CA ASP A 326 16.70 -16.98 -2.12
C ASP A 326 16.18 -18.38 -2.49
N LYS A 327 15.26 -18.90 -1.68
CA LYS A 327 14.60 -20.21 -1.88
C LYS A 327 13.09 -20.05 -1.91
N MET A 328 12.42 -20.87 -2.71
CA MET A 328 10.94 -20.95 -2.67
C MET A 328 10.47 -21.70 -1.41
N LEU A 329 9.25 -21.44 -0.93
CA LEU A 329 8.66 -22.25 0.16
C LEU A 329 8.13 -23.57 -0.42
N ASP A 330 8.63 -24.73 0.04
CA ASP A 330 8.16 -26.04 -0.44
C ASP A 330 6.90 -26.48 0.33
N ARG A 331 6.97 -26.44 1.67
CA ARG A 331 5.91 -27.00 2.54
C ARG A 331 5.63 -26.17 3.77
N ILE A 332 4.41 -26.29 4.26
CA ILE A 332 4.00 -25.87 5.59
C ILE A 332 3.49 -27.11 6.32
N ILE A 333 4.11 -27.44 7.45
CA ILE A 333 3.80 -28.66 8.20
C ILE A 333 3.32 -28.27 9.60
N VAL A 334 2.22 -28.85 10.06
CA VAL A 334 1.70 -28.63 11.41
C VAL A 334 1.91 -29.89 12.23
N TYR A 335 2.55 -29.71 13.38
CA TYR A 335 2.74 -30.73 14.40
C TYR A 335 1.92 -30.39 15.63
N ASP A 336 1.35 -31.42 16.26
CA ASP A 336 0.73 -31.30 17.57
C ASP A 336 1.79 -31.23 18.69
N SER A 337 1.34 -31.08 19.93
CA SER A 337 2.19 -31.01 21.11
C SER A 337 2.98 -32.30 21.42
N LYS A 338 2.69 -33.41 20.73
CA LYS A 338 3.44 -34.68 20.81
C LYS A 338 4.51 -34.80 19.72
N GLY A 339 4.60 -33.83 18.81
CA GLY A 339 5.46 -33.90 17.63
C GLY A 339 4.88 -34.78 16.51
N GLN A 340 3.59 -35.14 16.58
CA GLN A 340 2.93 -35.87 15.50
C GLN A 340 2.50 -34.89 14.42
N LYS A 341 2.83 -35.20 13.16
CA LYS A 341 2.35 -34.44 12.00
C LYS A 341 0.83 -34.61 11.89
N ILE A 342 0.10 -33.51 11.85
CA ILE A 342 -1.36 -33.50 11.70
C ILE A 342 -1.83 -32.86 10.40
N LYS A 343 -0.98 -32.03 9.78
CA LYS A 343 -1.27 -31.38 8.50
C LYS A 343 0.01 -31.15 7.70
N GLU A 344 -0.05 -31.32 6.39
CA GLU A 344 1.03 -31.00 5.46
C GLU A 344 0.45 -30.31 4.23
N VAL A 345 0.94 -29.10 3.96
CA VAL A 345 0.55 -28.34 2.78
C VAL A 345 1.77 -28.15 1.89
N LYS A 346 1.66 -28.53 0.62
CA LYS A 346 2.72 -28.42 -0.38
C LYS A 346 2.40 -27.32 -1.39
N LEU A 347 3.41 -26.51 -1.72
CA LEU A 347 3.31 -25.45 -2.72
C LEU A 347 4.06 -25.89 -3.98
N ASN A 348 3.40 -25.87 -5.12
CA ASN A 348 4.00 -26.22 -6.41
C ASN A 348 4.12 -24.98 -7.28
N TYR A 349 5.23 -24.85 -8.01
CA TYR A 349 5.57 -23.66 -8.79
C TYR A 349 5.83 -23.96 -10.27
N GLN A 350 5.88 -22.90 -11.06
CA GLN A 350 6.33 -22.89 -12.44
C GLN A 350 7.02 -21.57 -12.77
N TYR A 351 7.83 -21.55 -13.84
CA TYR A 351 8.52 -20.37 -14.32
C TYR A 351 7.95 -19.88 -15.65
N TYR A 352 7.76 -18.58 -15.78
CA TYR A 352 7.45 -17.95 -17.06
C TYR A 352 8.73 -17.29 -17.58
N VAL A 353 9.09 -17.61 -18.83
CA VAL A 353 10.24 -17.05 -19.55
C VAL A 353 9.72 -16.51 -20.88
N GLY A 354 9.42 -15.20 -20.90
CA GLY A 354 8.54 -14.64 -21.92
C GLY A 354 7.18 -15.36 -21.91
N SER A 355 6.72 -15.82 -23.07
CA SER A 355 5.45 -16.57 -23.20
C SER A 355 5.59 -18.07 -22.89
N GLN A 356 6.81 -18.58 -22.66
CA GLN A 356 7.05 -20.00 -22.40
C GLN A 356 6.87 -20.32 -20.92
N ILE A 357 6.11 -21.38 -20.63
CA ILE A 357 5.96 -21.92 -19.27
C ILE A 357 6.94 -23.08 -19.12
N ARG A 358 7.71 -23.07 -18.03
CA ARG A 358 8.74 -24.07 -17.71
C ARG A 358 8.49 -24.64 -16.32
N ASN A 359 8.62 -25.94 -16.16
CA ASN A 359 8.58 -26.55 -14.83
C ASN A 359 9.86 -26.17 -14.05
N VAL A 360 9.80 -26.19 -12.72
CA VAL A 360 10.95 -25.83 -11.86
C VAL A 360 12.18 -26.66 -12.21
N ASN A 361 12.02 -27.96 -12.47
CA ASN A 361 13.12 -28.89 -12.74
C ASN A 361 13.76 -28.70 -14.12
N GLU A 362 13.17 -27.92 -15.02
CA GLU A 362 13.72 -27.61 -16.35
C GLU A 362 14.74 -26.46 -16.31
N LEU A 363 14.81 -25.74 -15.19
CA LEU A 363 15.76 -24.66 -14.96
C LEU A 363 16.79 -25.09 -13.93
N THR A 364 18.05 -24.75 -14.18
CA THR A 364 19.15 -25.03 -13.25
C THR A 364 19.64 -23.73 -12.63
N PHE A 365 19.63 -23.66 -11.30
CA PHE A 365 20.32 -22.59 -10.57
C PHE A 365 21.82 -22.83 -10.62
N ASN A 366 22.59 -21.80 -10.98
CA ASN A 366 24.05 -21.86 -10.97
C ASN A 366 24.60 -20.86 -9.95
N SER A 367 25.24 -21.37 -8.90
CA SER A 367 25.85 -20.56 -7.84
C SER A 367 27.01 -19.68 -8.32
N ALA A 368 27.60 -19.97 -9.48
CA ALA A 368 28.64 -19.14 -10.08
C ALA A 368 28.07 -17.86 -10.74
N ASN A 369 26.77 -17.87 -11.10
CA ASN A 369 26.10 -16.71 -11.68
C ASN A 369 25.67 -15.75 -10.57
N VAL A 370 26.64 -15.20 -9.83
CA VAL A 370 26.35 -14.19 -8.82
C VAL A 370 26.18 -12.84 -9.52
N PRO A 371 25.12 -12.06 -9.24
CA PRO A 371 25.03 -10.68 -9.68
C PRO A 371 26.08 -9.85 -8.91
N TYR A 372 27.33 -9.79 -9.39
CA TYR A 372 28.45 -9.08 -8.75
C TYR A 372 29.11 -8.05 -9.68
N PHE A 373 29.68 -7.02 -9.06
CA PHE A 373 30.28 -5.85 -9.72
C PHE A 373 31.79 -5.78 -9.43
N THR A 374 32.60 -6.65 -10.03
CA THR A 374 34.06 -6.47 -10.09
C THR A 374 34.62 -6.89 -11.45
N GLY A 375 35.60 -6.14 -11.96
CA GLY A 375 36.52 -6.54 -13.02
C GLY A 375 36.05 -6.33 -14.46
N ASP A 376 34.84 -6.78 -14.83
CA ASP A 376 34.31 -6.73 -16.22
C ASP A 376 32.77 -6.71 -16.26
N SER A 377 32.15 -5.93 -15.38
CA SER A 377 30.73 -6.06 -15.00
C SER A 377 29.71 -5.58 -16.06
N TYR A 378 30.13 -5.06 -17.21
CA TYR A 378 29.20 -4.75 -18.32
C TYR A 378 28.56 -6.03 -18.90
N SER A 379 29.35 -7.09 -19.07
CA SER A 379 28.87 -8.38 -19.58
C SER A 379 27.92 -9.08 -18.59
N ALA A 380 28.13 -8.88 -17.28
CA ALA A 380 27.32 -9.49 -16.21
C ALA A 380 25.90 -8.89 -16.11
N ILE A 381 25.72 -7.60 -16.43
CA ILE A 381 24.41 -6.92 -16.38
C ILE A 381 23.60 -7.23 -17.65
N GLN A 382 24.24 -7.20 -18.82
CA GLN A 382 23.58 -7.56 -20.08
C GLN A 382 23.20 -9.05 -20.13
N ASN A 383 24.01 -9.94 -19.54
CA ASN A 383 23.77 -11.39 -19.50
C ASN A 383 23.25 -11.87 -18.14
N ASP A 384 22.63 -10.99 -17.34
CA ASP A 384 22.01 -11.41 -16.08
C ASP A 384 20.99 -12.53 -16.36
N VAL A 385 21.28 -13.73 -15.87
CA VAL A 385 20.50 -14.93 -16.12
C VAL A 385 19.17 -14.97 -15.34
N TYR A 386 18.93 -14.01 -14.45
CA TYR A 386 17.73 -13.93 -13.60
C TYR A 386 16.69 -12.94 -14.14
N LYS A 387 17.05 -12.05 -15.06
CA LYS A 387 16.19 -10.92 -15.47
C LYS A 387 14.95 -11.32 -16.28
N ASP A 388 14.95 -12.45 -16.97
CA ASP A 388 13.92 -12.89 -17.92
C ASP A 388 12.98 -13.97 -17.37
N LYS A 389 13.28 -14.51 -16.19
CA LYS A 389 12.48 -15.54 -15.52
C LYS A 389 11.54 -14.91 -14.50
N ARG A 390 10.36 -15.51 -14.30
CA ARG A 390 9.38 -15.12 -13.27
C ARG A 390 8.80 -16.36 -12.58
N LEU A 391 8.91 -16.44 -11.25
CA LEU A 391 8.33 -17.51 -10.45
C LEU A 391 6.83 -17.29 -10.22
N PHE A 392 6.00 -18.29 -10.55
CA PHE A 392 4.55 -18.29 -10.30
C PHE A 392 4.12 -19.50 -9.47
N LEU A 393 3.16 -19.29 -8.57
CA LEU A 393 2.54 -20.37 -7.79
C LEU A 393 1.52 -21.11 -8.65
N LYS A 394 1.73 -22.39 -8.91
CA LYS A 394 0.88 -23.20 -9.78
C LYS A 394 -0.30 -23.82 -9.02
N SER A 395 -0.04 -24.32 -7.82
CA SER A 395 -1.07 -24.97 -6.99
C SER A 395 -0.63 -25.06 -5.54
N VAL A 396 -1.61 -25.19 -4.64
CA VAL A 396 -1.41 -25.53 -3.23
C VAL A 396 -2.15 -26.83 -2.95
N GLU A 397 -1.46 -27.80 -2.35
CA GLU A 397 -1.98 -29.14 -2.08
C GLU A 397 -2.01 -29.39 -0.58
N ASP A 398 -3.19 -29.63 -0.02
CA ASP A 398 -3.39 -30.09 1.35
C ASP A 398 -3.39 -31.62 1.36
N ILE A 399 -2.36 -32.20 1.96
CA ILE A 399 -2.11 -33.64 1.96
C ILE A 399 -2.65 -34.23 3.26
N ASN A 400 -3.65 -35.11 3.15
CA ASN A 400 -4.18 -35.82 4.29
C ASN A 400 -3.09 -36.73 4.90
N VAL A 401 -2.78 -36.49 6.18
CA VAL A 401 -1.68 -37.20 6.87
C VAL A 401 -2.03 -38.66 7.18
N ALA A 402 -3.32 -39.01 7.27
CA ALA A 402 -3.78 -40.38 7.49
C ALA A 402 -3.85 -41.20 6.20
N ASN A 403 -4.08 -40.55 5.05
CA ASN A 403 -4.11 -41.20 3.74
C ASN A 403 -3.54 -40.25 2.68
N SER A 404 -2.27 -40.41 2.32
CA SER A 404 -1.57 -39.52 1.38
C SER A 404 -2.11 -39.53 -0.06
N GLN A 405 -3.11 -40.37 -0.37
CA GLN A 405 -3.84 -40.36 -1.65
C GLN A 405 -5.00 -39.36 -1.65
N ASP A 406 -5.47 -38.92 -0.48
CA ASP A 406 -6.52 -37.90 -0.34
C ASP A 406 -5.86 -36.52 -0.30
N VAL A 407 -5.82 -35.86 -1.46
CA VAL A 407 -5.18 -34.55 -1.66
C VAL A 407 -6.22 -33.54 -2.13
N GLN A 408 -6.41 -32.50 -1.34
CA GLN A 408 -7.19 -31.34 -1.74
C GLN A 408 -6.29 -30.31 -2.42
N ARG A 409 -6.69 -29.83 -3.59
CA ARG A 409 -5.84 -28.95 -4.41
C ARG A 409 -6.55 -27.65 -4.76
N TYR A 410 -5.86 -26.54 -4.50
CA TYR A 410 -6.11 -25.26 -5.14
C TYR A 410 -5.25 -25.14 -6.40
N GLY A 411 -5.82 -24.74 -7.53
CA GLY A 411 -5.10 -24.52 -8.79
C GLY A 411 -5.18 -23.07 -9.25
N PHE A 412 -4.10 -22.53 -9.82
CA PHE A 412 -4.01 -21.14 -10.24
C PHE A 412 -3.63 -21.02 -11.71
N GLU A 413 -4.34 -20.17 -12.46
CA GLU A 413 -4.07 -19.90 -13.87
C GLU A 413 -3.85 -18.40 -14.10
N TYR A 414 -2.77 -18.05 -14.79
CA TYR A 414 -2.36 -16.66 -15.05
C TYR A 414 -2.43 -16.31 -16.53
N LYS A 415 -2.75 -15.06 -16.84
CA LYS A 415 -2.67 -14.51 -18.19
C LYS A 415 -1.21 -14.54 -18.68
N ASN A 416 -0.96 -15.19 -19.81
CA ASN A 416 0.39 -15.29 -20.40
C ASN A 416 0.37 -15.35 -21.93
N SER A 417 -0.57 -14.64 -22.55
CA SER A 417 -0.76 -14.70 -24.01
C SER A 417 0.45 -14.16 -24.76
N TYR A 418 1.15 -13.20 -24.18
CA TYR A 418 2.32 -12.56 -24.77
C TYR A 418 3.58 -12.72 -23.95
N GLY A 419 3.45 -13.01 -22.65
CA GLY A 419 4.57 -13.09 -21.74
C GLY A 419 4.99 -11.72 -21.20
N LEU A 420 5.74 -11.76 -20.10
CA LEU A 420 6.35 -10.58 -19.53
C LEU A 420 7.75 -10.36 -20.15
N PRO A 421 8.16 -9.10 -20.40
CA PRO A 421 9.53 -8.81 -20.83
C PRO A 421 10.51 -9.02 -19.66
N ASP A 422 11.81 -8.92 -19.95
CA ASP A 422 12.82 -8.92 -18.88
C ASP A 422 12.65 -7.73 -17.93
N ARG A 423 13.13 -7.85 -16.68
CA ARG A 423 12.94 -6.83 -15.62
C ARG A 423 13.57 -5.48 -15.94
N PHE A 424 14.49 -5.43 -16.91
CA PHE A 424 15.24 -4.23 -17.29
C PHE A 424 14.70 -3.59 -18.57
N SER A 425 13.64 -4.14 -19.16
CA SER A 425 13.09 -3.68 -20.43
C SER A 425 12.54 -2.26 -20.37
N ALA A 426 12.85 -1.43 -21.36
CA ALA A 426 12.27 -0.09 -21.54
C ALA A 426 10.82 -0.12 -22.05
N GLN A 427 10.29 -1.30 -22.37
CA GLN A 427 8.90 -1.50 -22.80
C GLN A 427 7.93 -1.41 -21.62
N ARG A 428 7.88 -0.25 -20.98
CA ARG A 428 7.04 0.01 -19.82
C ARG A 428 6.32 1.35 -19.93
N ASP A 429 5.11 1.43 -19.40
CA ASP A 429 4.37 2.68 -19.32
C ASP A 429 4.87 3.58 -18.17
N TRP A 430 4.20 4.71 -17.93
CA TRP A 430 4.50 5.65 -16.84
C TRP A 430 4.37 5.07 -15.43
N TRP A 431 3.58 4.01 -15.30
CA TRP A 431 3.33 3.30 -14.05
C TRP A 431 4.23 2.06 -13.90
N GLY A 432 5.00 1.73 -14.94
CA GLY A 432 5.93 0.62 -14.96
C GLY A 432 5.33 -0.72 -15.42
N TYR A 433 4.11 -0.74 -15.95
CA TYR A 433 3.53 -1.93 -16.57
C TYR A 433 4.04 -2.15 -17.97
N TYR A 434 4.04 -3.41 -18.40
CA TYR A 434 4.43 -3.76 -19.77
C TYR A 434 3.49 -3.09 -20.79
N ASN A 435 4.06 -2.39 -21.77
CA ASN A 435 3.27 -1.69 -22.80
C ASN A 435 3.66 -2.03 -24.25
N ALA A 436 4.64 -2.91 -24.45
CA ALA A 436 5.12 -3.35 -25.76
C ALA A 436 5.51 -2.23 -26.74
N ASN A 437 6.04 -1.10 -26.24
CA ASN A 437 6.40 0.05 -27.08
C ASN A 437 7.59 -0.17 -28.04
N GLY A 438 8.23 -1.34 -27.98
CA GLY A 438 9.37 -1.73 -28.83
C GLY A 438 10.67 -0.93 -28.59
N LYS A 439 10.72 -0.05 -27.58
CA LYS A 439 11.91 0.75 -27.28
C LYS A 439 12.94 -0.05 -26.50
N THR A 440 14.21 0.31 -26.70
CA THR A 440 15.36 -0.34 -26.07
C THR A 440 15.88 0.45 -24.87
N THR A 441 15.71 1.77 -24.89
CA THR A 441 16.01 2.69 -23.78
C THR A 441 14.78 3.53 -23.44
N LEU A 442 14.71 4.03 -22.20
CA LEU A 442 13.69 4.96 -21.73
C LEU A 442 13.78 6.32 -22.46
N LEU A 443 14.93 6.64 -23.06
CA LEU A 443 15.19 7.91 -23.77
C LEU A 443 15.05 7.81 -25.30
N ASP A 444 14.64 6.67 -25.85
CA ASP A 444 14.55 6.47 -27.30
C ASP A 444 13.49 7.39 -27.96
N ASN A 445 13.89 8.13 -29.01
CA ASN A 445 13.03 9.02 -29.82
C ASN A 445 12.40 10.22 -29.08
N ILE A 446 13.03 10.72 -28.02
CA ILE A 446 12.58 11.93 -27.31
C ILE A 446 12.83 13.21 -28.14
N PHE A 447 13.77 13.20 -29.09
CA PHE A 447 14.14 14.36 -29.91
C PHE A 447 13.61 14.18 -31.34
N GLN A 448 12.41 14.69 -31.65
CA GLN A 448 11.86 14.54 -33.01
C GLN A 448 12.35 15.59 -34.02
N ASP A 449 12.97 16.71 -33.63
CA ASP A 449 13.75 17.58 -34.54
C ASP A 449 14.59 18.62 -33.74
N PRO A 450 15.91 18.76 -34.01
CA PRO A 450 16.79 19.72 -33.33
C PRO A 450 16.38 21.19 -33.45
N SER A 451 15.62 21.58 -34.47
CA SER A 451 15.17 22.96 -34.68
C SER A 451 14.16 23.44 -33.62
N TYR A 452 13.48 22.51 -32.94
CA TYR A 452 12.51 22.78 -31.87
C TYR A 452 13.15 23.04 -30.49
N LEU A 453 14.46 22.79 -30.36
CA LEU A 453 15.21 22.94 -29.09
C LEU A 453 15.38 24.40 -28.66
N THR A 454 15.23 25.34 -29.59
CA THR A 454 15.53 26.76 -29.33
C THR A 454 14.37 27.53 -28.69
N LEU A 455 13.15 26.97 -28.64
CA LEU A 455 11.96 27.71 -28.20
C LEU A 455 10.99 26.95 -27.26
N SER A 456 11.06 25.62 -27.10
CA SER A 456 10.24 24.90 -26.11
C SER A 456 10.96 23.72 -25.47
N HIS A 457 11.11 23.75 -24.14
CA HIS A 457 11.78 22.72 -23.32
C HIS A 457 10.86 21.52 -22.97
N ILE A 458 9.82 21.28 -23.77
CA ILE A 458 8.78 20.28 -23.47
C ILE A 458 8.90 19.15 -24.51
N TYR A 459 9.37 17.98 -24.09
CA TYR A 459 9.29 16.77 -24.92
C TYR A 459 8.12 15.91 -24.42
N THR A 460 7.17 15.61 -25.32
CA THR A 460 6.12 14.64 -25.04
C THR A 460 6.59 13.27 -25.52
N THR A 461 6.54 12.25 -24.67
CA THR A 461 6.78 10.87 -25.09
C THR A 461 5.44 10.15 -25.17
N ASP A 462 5.05 9.75 -26.38
CA ASP A 462 3.84 8.98 -26.66
C ASP A 462 4.03 7.47 -26.42
N HIS A 463 5.28 7.00 -26.37
CA HIS A 463 5.64 5.59 -26.23
C HIS A 463 5.59 5.05 -24.79
N ARG A 464 5.33 5.89 -23.79
CA ARG A 464 5.14 5.51 -22.38
C ARG A 464 3.65 5.42 -21.98
N ASN A 465 2.75 5.48 -22.97
CA ASN A 465 1.32 5.28 -22.75
C ASN A 465 1.01 3.83 -22.35
N PRO A 466 0.00 3.59 -21.49
CA PRO A 466 -0.45 2.25 -21.14
C PRO A 466 -0.96 1.45 -22.35
N ASN A 467 -0.82 0.13 -22.31
CA ASN A 467 -1.40 -0.77 -23.31
C ASN A 467 -2.26 -1.83 -22.60
N ALA A 468 -3.59 -1.69 -22.72
CA ALA A 468 -4.56 -2.54 -22.04
C ALA A 468 -4.34 -4.05 -22.22
N THR A 469 -3.90 -4.47 -23.42
CA THR A 469 -3.66 -5.88 -23.70
C THR A 469 -2.43 -6.41 -22.95
N ARG A 470 -1.41 -5.57 -22.76
CA ARG A 470 -0.11 -5.94 -22.20
C ARG A 470 -0.06 -5.79 -20.68
N THR A 471 -0.78 -4.81 -20.12
CA THR A 471 -0.85 -4.58 -18.67
C THR A 471 -1.40 -5.79 -17.90
N SER A 472 -2.27 -6.59 -18.54
CA SER A 472 -2.90 -7.77 -17.91
C SER A 472 -2.03 -9.03 -17.85
N GLU A 473 -0.85 -9.04 -18.48
CA GLU A 473 0.04 -10.21 -18.49
C GLU A 473 0.60 -10.50 -17.08
N GLY A 474 0.65 -11.78 -16.72
CA GLY A 474 1.07 -12.26 -15.39
C GLY A 474 0.00 -12.18 -14.30
N ILE A 475 -1.21 -11.69 -14.59
CA ILE A 475 -2.28 -11.57 -13.58
C ILE A 475 -3.04 -12.90 -13.42
N LEU A 476 -3.46 -13.22 -12.20
CA LEU A 476 -4.30 -14.39 -11.89
C LEU A 476 -5.68 -14.22 -12.50
N THR A 477 -6.05 -15.15 -13.38
CA THR A 477 -7.32 -15.14 -14.12
C THR A 477 -8.30 -16.20 -13.64
N LYS A 478 -7.83 -17.25 -12.96
CA LYS A 478 -8.71 -18.31 -12.45
C LYS A 478 -8.10 -19.03 -11.24
N ILE A 479 -8.97 -19.35 -10.29
CA ILE A 479 -8.69 -20.17 -9.12
C ILE A 479 -9.63 -21.36 -9.16
N THR A 480 -9.08 -22.56 -9.12
CA THR A 480 -9.85 -23.80 -8.96
C THR A 480 -9.75 -24.24 -7.51
N TYR A 481 -10.88 -24.44 -6.85
CA TYR A 481 -10.98 -24.85 -5.45
C TYR A 481 -10.92 -26.38 -5.29
N PRO A 482 -10.61 -26.90 -4.10
CA PRO A 482 -10.59 -28.34 -3.84
C PRO A 482 -11.90 -29.08 -4.14
N THR A 483 -13.03 -28.39 -4.16
CA THR A 483 -14.33 -28.95 -4.54
C THR A 483 -14.48 -29.22 -6.03
N GLY A 484 -13.56 -28.73 -6.87
CA GLY A 484 -13.68 -28.70 -8.33
C GLY A 484 -14.39 -27.46 -8.88
N GLY A 485 -14.97 -26.61 -8.00
CA GLY A 485 -15.51 -25.31 -8.39
C GLY A 485 -14.41 -24.33 -8.73
N TYR A 486 -14.77 -23.21 -9.37
CA TYR A 486 -13.77 -22.19 -9.69
C TYR A 486 -14.32 -20.77 -9.63
N ALA A 487 -13.42 -19.82 -9.38
CA ALA A 487 -13.62 -18.39 -9.61
C ALA A 487 -12.73 -17.96 -10.77
N ALA A 488 -13.29 -17.29 -11.79
CA ALA A 488 -12.55 -16.76 -12.92
C ALA A 488 -12.81 -15.25 -13.08
N TYR A 489 -11.81 -14.52 -13.58
CA TYR A 489 -11.80 -13.06 -13.65
C TYR A 489 -11.42 -12.58 -15.05
N GLU A 490 -12.17 -11.62 -15.56
CA GLU A 490 -11.83 -10.82 -16.74
C GLU A 490 -11.48 -9.40 -16.27
N PHE A 491 -10.31 -8.92 -16.67
CA PHE A 491 -9.81 -7.60 -16.30
C PHE A 491 -9.92 -6.62 -17.47
N GLU A 492 -10.08 -5.34 -17.14
CA GLU A 492 -10.03 -4.22 -18.08
C GLU A 492 -9.06 -3.15 -17.56
N PRO A 493 -8.50 -2.27 -18.44
CA PRO A 493 -7.60 -1.21 -18.00
C PRO A 493 -8.32 -0.20 -17.11
N ASN A 494 -7.56 0.39 -16.18
CA ASN A 494 -7.98 1.62 -15.53
C ASN A 494 -8.02 2.76 -16.59
N SER A 495 -8.89 3.74 -16.41
CA SER A 495 -9.07 4.85 -17.35
C SER A 495 -9.51 6.10 -16.61
N ILE A 496 -9.02 7.29 -16.98
CA ILE A 496 -9.45 8.60 -16.45
C ILE A 496 -10.06 9.53 -17.50
N SER A 497 -10.91 10.47 -17.06
CA SER A 497 -11.64 11.39 -17.91
C SER A 497 -10.82 12.66 -17.97
N GLU A 498 -10.25 12.92 -19.14
CA GLU A 498 -9.45 14.10 -19.39
C GLU A 498 -10.15 15.04 -20.35
N LEU A 499 -10.04 16.33 -20.07
CA LEU A 499 -10.43 17.36 -21.01
C LEU A 499 -9.35 17.40 -22.09
N ASN A 500 -9.66 16.91 -23.30
CA ASN A 500 -8.71 16.94 -24.40
C ASN A 500 -8.53 18.37 -24.92
N ASN A 501 -7.62 19.12 -24.31
CA ASN A 501 -7.20 20.46 -24.74
C ASN A 501 -5.93 20.41 -25.58
N LYS A 502 -5.67 19.31 -26.30
CA LYS A 502 -4.48 19.22 -27.16
C LYS A 502 -4.53 20.34 -28.18
N GLN A 503 -3.55 21.23 -28.07
CA GLN A 503 -3.36 22.33 -28.99
C GLN A 503 -3.13 21.76 -30.41
N ILE A 504 -3.90 22.24 -31.38
CA ILE A 504 -3.77 21.83 -32.78
C ILE A 504 -2.58 22.59 -33.35
N THR A 505 -1.55 21.86 -33.78
CA THR A 505 -0.37 22.43 -34.43
C THR A 505 -0.56 22.39 -35.94
N HIS A 506 -0.56 23.55 -36.58
CA HIS A 506 -0.61 23.65 -38.03
C HIS A 506 0.80 23.73 -38.59
N GLN A 507 1.14 22.83 -39.52
CA GLN A 507 2.47 22.80 -40.13
C GLN A 507 2.68 23.99 -41.07
N PRO A 508 3.92 24.48 -41.24
CA PRO A 508 4.18 25.63 -42.09
C PRO A 508 3.87 25.29 -43.56
N VAL A 509 3.16 26.17 -44.24
CA VAL A 509 2.78 26.01 -45.66
C VAL A 509 3.47 27.09 -46.47
N THR A 510 4.13 26.70 -47.56
CA THR A 510 4.83 27.62 -48.47
C THR A 510 4.10 27.71 -49.79
N TYR A 511 3.68 28.93 -50.17
CA TYR A 511 3.04 29.23 -51.43
C TYR A 511 4.03 29.93 -52.35
N TYR A 512 4.30 29.35 -53.52
CA TYR A 512 5.18 29.94 -54.52
C TYR A 512 4.38 30.79 -55.51
N VAL A 513 4.84 32.01 -55.75
CA VAL A 513 4.24 32.98 -56.66
C VAL A 513 5.20 33.21 -57.81
N ARG A 514 4.74 32.92 -59.03
CA ARG A 514 5.51 33.19 -60.25
C ARG A 514 5.43 34.66 -60.63
N TYR A 515 6.53 35.18 -61.14
CA TYR A 515 6.66 36.47 -61.79
C TYR A 515 5.52 36.68 -62.80
N GLY A 516 4.92 37.87 -62.78
CA GLY A 516 3.82 38.25 -63.68
C GLY A 516 2.42 37.74 -63.29
N SER A 517 2.22 37.30 -62.04
CA SER A 517 0.92 36.80 -61.55
C SER A 517 0.27 37.70 -60.47
N PRO A 518 -0.05 38.98 -60.77
CA PRO A 518 -0.56 39.89 -59.77
C PRO A 518 -1.97 39.47 -59.32
N GLY A 519 -2.22 39.48 -58.01
CA GLY A 519 -3.51 39.16 -57.42
C GLY A 519 -3.92 37.69 -57.54
N ALA A 520 -3.01 36.77 -57.89
CA ALA A 520 -3.29 35.35 -57.95
C ALA A 520 -3.69 34.78 -56.58
N TYR A 521 -4.70 33.90 -56.56
CA TYR A 521 -5.07 33.13 -55.37
C TYR A 521 -3.96 32.12 -55.03
N LEU A 522 -3.53 32.10 -53.78
CA LEU A 522 -2.42 31.27 -53.30
C LEU A 522 -2.91 30.04 -52.53
N GLY A 523 -3.93 30.23 -51.70
CA GLY A 523 -4.49 29.19 -50.83
C GLY A 523 -5.40 29.77 -49.77
N SER A 524 -5.87 28.92 -48.87
CA SER A 524 -6.75 29.30 -47.76
C SER A 524 -6.15 28.97 -46.40
N LEU A 525 -6.68 29.62 -45.37
CA LEU A 525 -6.31 29.49 -43.98
C LEU A 525 -7.58 29.53 -43.11
N ASP A 526 -7.83 28.47 -42.35
CA ASP A 526 -8.89 28.42 -41.36
C ASP A 526 -8.32 28.71 -39.96
N ILE A 527 -8.99 29.60 -39.23
CA ILE A 527 -8.68 29.91 -37.82
C ILE A 527 -9.87 29.50 -36.95
N ASN A 528 -9.65 28.63 -35.98
CA ASN A 528 -10.68 28.13 -35.07
C ASN A 528 -10.17 28.00 -33.62
N ASP A 529 -10.23 29.08 -32.84
CA ASP A 529 -9.70 29.18 -31.48
C ASP A 529 -10.77 29.46 -30.39
N ARG A 530 -10.60 28.87 -29.20
CA ARG A 530 -11.55 28.93 -28.07
C ARG A 530 -11.94 30.34 -27.58
N ALA A 531 -11.07 31.35 -27.74
CA ALA A 531 -11.23 32.62 -27.05
C ALA A 531 -12.10 33.67 -27.77
N ASN A 532 -12.58 33.41 -29.00
CA ASN A 532 -13.05 34.47 -29.91
C ASN A 532 -12.04 35.64 -30.03
N GLY A 533 -10.77 35.37 -29.70
CA GLY A 533 -9.68 36.32 -29.69
C GLY A 533 -8.92 36.29 -31.00
N THR A 534 -8.17 37.36 -31.25
CA THR A 534 -7.32 37.49 -32.42
C THR A 534 -6.03 36.66 -32.25
N LYS A 535 -5.81 35.64 -33.09
CA LYS A 535 -4.56 34.86 -33.16
C LYS A 535 -3.52 35.55 -34.02
N GLN A 536 -2.29 35.64 -33.52
CA GLN A 536 -1.17 36.22 -34.24
C GLN A 536 -0.51 35.17 -35.14
N ILE A 537 -0.74 35.27 -36.45
CA ILE A 537 -0.18 34.37 -37.46
C ILE A 537 1.02 35.03 -38.13
N LYS A 538 2.12 34.30 -38.24
CA LYS A 538 3.35 34.79 -38.85
C LYS A 538 3.48 34.33 -40.30
N PHE A 539 3.93 35.23 -41.17
CA PHE A 539 4.12 34.98 -42.59
C PHE A 539 5.52 35.44 -43.02
N ASP A 540 6.36 34.53 -43.48
CA ASP A 540 7.64 34.87 -44.09
C ASP A 540 7.45 35.07 -45.58
N VAL A 541 7.72 36.28 -46.07
CA VAL A 541 7.64 36.60 -47.49
C VAL A 541 9.03 36.84 -48.04
N GLN A 542 9.39 36.11 -49.08
CA GLN A 542 10.69 36.27 -49.73
C GLN A 542 10.81 37.66 -50.35
N THR A 543 11.96 38.32 -50.14
CA THR A 543 12.24 39.62 -50.76
C THR A 543 12.81 39.43 -52.17
N CYS A 544 12.49 40.33 -53.09
CA CYS A 544 13.09 40.33 -54.43
C CYS A 544 14.25 41.31 -54.50
N VAL A 545 15.29 40.98 -55.28
CA VAL A 545 16.38 41.92 -55.62
C VAL A 545 16.15 42.44 -57.03
N ASN A 546 15.97 43.76 -57.18
CA ASN A 546 15.83 44.42 -58.48
C ASN A 546 16.86 45.56 -58.59
N GLY A 547 17.85 45.39 -59.47
CA GLY A 547 18.85 46.44 -59.74
C GLY A 547 19.70 46.90 -58.55
N GLY A 548 19.92 46.03 -57.54
CA GLY A 548 20.70 46.35 -56.33
C GLY A 548 19.85 46.81 -55.14
N PHE A 549 18.54 47.03 -55.33
CA PHE A 549 17.60 47.32 -54.25
C PHE A 549 16.85 46.05 -53.85
N ILE A 550 16.69 45.85 -52.55
CA ILE A 550 15.85 44.80 -51.99
C ILE A 550 14.44 45.37 -51.84
N GLN A 551 13.48 44.71 -52.47
CA GLN A 551 12.08 45.10 -52.47
C GLN A 551 11.26 44.08 -51.67
N ASP A 552 10.58 44.57 -50.63
CA ASP A 552 9.56 43.80 -49.90
C ASP A 552 8.36 43.58 -50.82
N ILE A 553 7.79 42.37 -50.83
CA ILE A 553 6.66 42.05 -51.71
C ILE A 553 5.41 41.92 -50.86
N PRO A 554 4.37 42.72 -51.12
CA PRO A 554 3.16 42.62 -50.32
C PRO A 554 2.35 41.37 -50.69
N PHE A 555 1.53 40.92 -49.77
CA PHE A 555 0.48 39.93 -50.02
C PHE A 555 -0.79 40.39 -49.33
N SER A 556 -1.92 39.81 -49.73
CA SER A 556 -3.22 40.17 -49.14
C SER A 556 -3.94 38.97 -48.58
N ILE A 557 -4.65 39.21 -47.48
CA ILE A 557 -5.55 38.23 -46.85
C ILE A 557 -6.96 38.79 -46.94
N LYS A 558 -7.88 37.99 -47.47
CA LYS A 558 -9.30 38.32 -47.65
C LYS A 558 -10.19 37.31 -46.94
N ARG A 559 -11.43 37.68 -46.66
CA ARG A 559 -12.49 36.71 -46.41
C ARG A 559 -13.14 36.27 -47.74
N PRO A 560 -13.87 35.13 -47.76
CA PRO A 560 -14.60 34.66 -48.94
C PRO A 560 -15.62 35.65 -49.52
N ASP A 561 -16.09 36.60 -48.72
CA ASP A 561 -16.99 37.68 -49.15
C ASP A 561 -16.25 38.81 -49.91
N GLY A 562 -14.93 38.69 -50.08
CA GLY A 562 -14.07 39.67 -50.75
C GLY A 562 -13.59 40.80 -49.84
N SER A 563 -13.98 40.84 -48.57
CA SER A 563 -13.53 41.86 -47.62
C SER A 563 -12.04 41.70 -47.27
N MET A 564 -11.29 42.81 -47.39
CA MET A 564 -9.86 42.86 -47.09
C MET A 564 -9.62 42.87 -45.58
N ILE A 565 -8.77 41.98 -45.08
CA ILE A 565 -8.46 41.85 -43.65
C ILE A 565 -7.11 42.49 -43.32
N SER A 566 -6.11 42.25 -44.18
CA SER A 566 -4.80 42.89 -44.07
C SER A 566 -4.12 42.90 -45.43
N SER A 567 -3.37 43.96 -45.71
CA SER A 567 -2.41 44.04 -46.81
C SER A 567 -1.10 44.56 -46.21
N SER A 568 0.00 43.84 -46.41
CA SER A 568 1.30 44.40 -46.05
C SER A 568 1.58 45.64 -46.92
N SER A 569 1.96 46.75 -46.29
CA SER A 569 2.47 47.94 -47.00
C SER A 569 3.99 47.82 -47.18
N TYR A 570 4.57 48.64 -48.08
CA TYR A 570 6.01 48.71 -48.37
C TYR A 570 6.73 49.65 -47.38
N PRO A 571 7.67 49.17 -46.55
CA PRO A 571 8.71 50.02 -45.99
C PRO A 571 10.07 49.65 -46.59
N SER A 572 10.79 50.64 -47.12
CA SER A 572 12.12 50.45 -47.70
C SER A 572 13.19 50.26 -46.62
N GLU A 573 13.54 49.02 -46.30
CA GLU A 573 14.78 48.71 -45.57
C GLU A 573 15.50 47.50 -46.17
N SER A 574 16.82 47.61 -46.26
CA SER A 574 17.70 46.64 -46.93
C SER A 574 18.04 45.43 -46.04
N HIS A 575 17.27 44.33 -46.18
CA HIS A 575 17.57 43.02 -45.59
C HIS A 575 17.42 41.89 -46.63
N SER A 576 18.48 41.13 -46.93
CA SER A 576 18.43 40.03 -47.90
C SER A 576 17.80 38.77 -47.29
N GLY A 577 16.87 38.13 -48.00
CA GLY A 577 16.26 36.85 -47.60
C GLY A 577 14.74 36.87 -47.62
N PHE A 578 14.13 37.12 -46.46
CA PHE A 578 12.68 37.16 -46.28
C PHE A 578 12.30 38.14 -45.16
N ARG A 579 11.05 38.61 -45.16
CA ARG A 579 10.48 39.44 -44.10
C ARG A 579 9.32 38.71 -43.43
N THR A 580 9.32 38.69 -42.09
CA THR A 580 8.22 38.14 -41.31
C THR A 580 7.16 39.19 -41.00
N TYR A 581 5.92 38.92 -41.39
CA TYR A 581 4.73 39.70 -41.04
C TYR A 581 3.95 38.96 -39.96
N THR A 582 3.51 39.67 -38.91
CA THR A 582 2.62 39.10 -37.87
C THR A 582 1.24 39.74 -38.01
N ILE A 583 0.23 38.94 -38.32
CA ILE A 583 -1.14 39.41 -38.58
C ILE A 583 -2.09 38.76 -37.59
N GLY A 584 -2.89 39.58 -36.93
CA GLY A 584 -3.96 39.12 -36.06
C GLY A 584 -5.19 38.68 -36.84
N LEU A 585 -5.55 37.39 -36.78
CA LEU A 585 -6.76 36.82 -37.39
C LEU A 585 -7.72 36.30 -36.32
N THR A 586 -8.99 36.65 -36.42
CA THR A 586 -10.06 36.08 -35.58
C THR A 586 -10.50 34.72 -36.11
N ASN A 587 -11.41 34.03 -35.43
CA ASN A 587 -12.00 32.80 -35.97
C ASN A 587 -12.69 33.06 -37.31
N GLY A 588 -12.44 32.18 -38.30
CA GLY A 588 -13.02 32.27 -39.64
C GLY A 588 -12.15 31.65 -40.72
N HIS A 589 -12.70 31.61 -41.93
CA HIS A 589 -12.00 31.18 -43.14
C HIS A 589 -11.40 32.39 -43.87
N TYR A 590 -10.15 32.28 -44.28
CA TYR A 590 -9.39 33.33 -44.95
C TYR A 590 -8.74 32.81 -46.22
N GLU A 591 -8.59 33.69 -47.20
CA GLU A 591 -7.97 33.41 -48.50
C GLU A 591 -6.74 34.30 -48.69
N LEU A 592 -5.63 33.69 -49.13
CA LEU A 592 -4.37 34.37 -49.40
C LEU A 592 -4.24 34.66 -50.89
N TYR A 593 -3.76 35.87 -51.20
CA TYR A 593 -3.54 36.33 -52.57
C TYR A 593 -2.16 36.98 -52.71
N ALA A 594 -1.55 36.78 -53.88
CA ALA A 594 -0.36 37.49 -54.30
C ALA A 594 -0.59 39.01 -54.34
N SER A 595 0.51 39.77 -54.37
CA SER A 595 0.49 41.23 -54.54
C SER A 595 -0.39 41.63 -55.72
N SER A 596 -1.22 42.66 -55.58
CA SER A 596 -1.96 43.26 -56.70
C SER A 596 -1.05 44.04 -57.67
N VAL A 597 0.23 44.20 -57.33
CA VAL A 597 1.29 44.80 -58.14
C VAL A 597 2.27 43.71 -58.57
N ASN A 598 2.75 43.77 -59.82
CA ASN A 598 3.74 42.81 -60.33
C ASN A 598 5.01 42.78 -59.46
N ALA A 599 5.29 41.63 -58.87
CA ALA A 599 6.58 41.37 -58.23
C ALA A 599 7.68 41.27 -59.30
N PRO A 600 8.90 41.79 -59.06
CA PRO A 600 10.00 41.77 -60.02
C PRO A 600 10.74 40.42 -60.13
N CYS A 601 10.36 39.42 -59.33
CA CYS A 601 10.91 38.07 -59.37
C CYS A 601 9.90 37.02 -58.85
N ASP A 602 10.22 35.74 -59.02
CA ASP A 602 9.52 34.65 -58.33
C ASP A 602 9.79 34.75 -56.83
N TYR A 603 8.76 34.57 -56.00
CA TYR A 603 8.88 34.68 -54.56
C TYR A 603 7.95 33.69 -53.85
N TYR A 604 8.13 33.49 -52.55
CA TYR A 604 7.20 32.70 -51.74
C TYR A 604 6.57 33.51 -50.62
N VAL A 605 5.37 33.08 -50.22
CA VAL A 605 4.72 33.45 -48.97
C VAL A 605 4.62 32.17 -48.14
N LYS A 606 5.34 32.12 -47.02
CA LYS A 606 5.35 30.98 -46.10
C LYS A 606 4.57 31.34 -44.85
N VAL A 607 3.46 30.66 -44.61
CA VAL A 607 2.76 30.71 -43.33
C VAL A 607 3.59 29.90 -42.33
N GLN A 608 4.04 30.53 -41.25
CA GLN A 608 4.74 29.83 -40.17
C GLN A 608 3.74 29.04 -39.33
N THR A 609 4.24 28.05 -38.59
CA THR A 609 3.46 27.25 -37.63
C THR A 609 2.64 28.13 -36.69
N TRP A 610 1.36 27.81 -36.54
CA TRP A 610 0.49 28.42 -35.54
C TRP A 610 -0.29 27.35 -34.78
N TYR A 611 -0.97 27.79 -33.72
CA TYR A 611 -1.57 26.93 -32.73
C TYR A 611 -3.00 27.34 -32.41
N GLU A 612 -3.88 26.36 -32.25
CA GLU A 612 -5.28 26.55 -31.88
C GLU A 612 -5.65 25.75 -30.64
N ASP A 613 -6.48 26.33 -29.76
CA ASP A 613 -6.99 25.65 -28.57
C ASP A 613 -8.44 25.21 -28.84
N PRO A 614 -8.73 23.92 -29.17
CA PRO A 614 -10.08 23.48 -29.48
C PRO A 614 -10.99 23.43 -28.23
N VAL A 615 -12.32 23.33 -28.44
CA VAL A 615 -13.28 23.07 -27.35
C VAL A 615 -12.99 21.69 -26.78
N GLY A 616 -12.54 21.65 -25.52
CA GLY A 616 -12.17 20.41 -24.85
C GLY A 616 -13.34 19.42 -24.78
N THR A 617 -13.22 18.31 -25.50
CA THR A 617 -14.08 17.14 -25.31
C THR A 617 -13.50 16.26 -24.21
N TRP A 618 -14.35 15.80 -23.30
CA TRP A 618 -13.93 14.78 -22.33
C TRP A 618 -13.68 13.46 -23.06
N VAL A 619 -12.46 12.93 -22.93
CA VAL A 619 -12.07 11.63 -23.48
C VAL A 619 -11.62 10.71 -22.35
N LEU A 620 -11.86 9.41 -22.51
CA LEU A 620 -11.34 8.40 -21.60
C LEU A 620 -9.92 8.03 -22.01
N THR A 621 -8.96 8.40 -21.18
CA THR A 621 -7.54 8.07 -21.35
C THR A 621 -7.22 6.86 -20.48
N PRO A 622 -6.72 5.75 -21.05
CA PRO A 622 -6.22 4.62 -20.26
C PRO A 622 -5.07 5.07 -19.34
N VAL A 623 -5.11 4.61 -18.10
CA VAL A 623 -4.05 4.84 -17.10
C VAL A 623 -3.48 3.51 -16.63
N GLY A 624 -2.38 3.54 -15.88
CA GLY A 624 -1.74 2.32 -15.42
C GLY A 624 -2.65 1.42 -14.58
N GLY A 625 -2.53 0.11 -14.79
CA GLY A 625 -3.15 -0.93 -13.97
C GLY A 625 -4.43 -1.46 -14.56
N VAL A 626 -5.04 -2.41 -13.86
CA VAL A 626 -6.29 -3.05 -14.26
C VAL A 626 -7.30 -3.09 -13.11
N ARG A 627 -8.55 -3.33 -13.47
CA ARG A 627 -9.67 -3.64 -12.56
C ARG A 627 -10.48 -4.80 -13.11
N VAL A 628 -11.26 -5.46 -12.26
CA VAL A 628 -12.13 -6.57 -12.66
C VAL A 628 -13.34 -6.03 -13.39
N LYS A 629 -13.51 -6.43 -14.64
CA LYS A 629 -14.71 -6.14 -15.42
C LYS A 629 -15.82 -7.15 -15.13
N LYS A 630 -15.43 -8.42 -14.99
CA LYS A 630 -16.35 -9.55 -14.82
C LYS A 630 -15.72 -10.64 -13.96
N SER A 631 -16.51 -11.25 -13.10
CA SER A 631 -16.14 -12.49 -12.42
C SER A 631 -17.17 -13.58 -12.67
N ILE A 632 -16.72 -14.83 -12.70
CA ILE A 632 -17.53 -16.02 -12.92
C ILE A 632 -17.26 -16.98 -11.77
N LEU A 633 -18.30 -17.32 -11.01
CA LEU A 633 -18.27 -18.32 -9.96
C LEU A 633 -18.99 -19.56 -10.47
N TYR A 634 -18.30 -20.69 -10.50
CA TYR A 634 -18.85 -21.98 -10.91
C TYR A 634 -18.96 -22.93 -9.72
N ASP A 635 -20.17 -23.43 -9.50
CA ASP A 635 -20.47 -24.46 -8.51
C ASP A 635 -20.60 -25.83 -9.21
N PRO A 636 -19.70 -26.79 -8.90
CA PRO A 636 -19.70 -28.12 -9.51
C PRO A 636 -20.82 -29.02 -9.00
N VAL A 637 -21.45 -28.70 -7.86
CA VAL A 637 -22.50 -29.52 -7.24
C VAL A 637 -23.83 -29.25 -7.91
N SER A 638 -24.19 -27.97 -8.05
CA SER A 638 -25.40 -27.55 -8.77
C SER A 638 -25.20 -27.47 -10.29
N ASN A 639 -23.95 -27.60 -10.75
CA ASN A 639 -23.54 -27.36 -12.13
C ASN A 639 -24.03 -26.00 -12.65
N SER A 640 -23.89 -24.97 -11.79
CA SER A 640 -24.39 -23.63 -12.08
C SER A 640 -23.32 -22.56 -12.01
N GLN A 641 -23.58 -21.45 -12.71
CA GLN A 641 -22.70 -20.30 -12.74
C GLN A 641 -23.41 -19.05 -12.24
N LEU A 642 -22.69 -18.26 -11.44
CA LEU A 642 -23.04 -16.89 -11.11
C LEU A 642 -22.02 -15.98 -11.76
N ILE A 643 -22.51 -15.07 -12.59
CA ILE A 643 -21.70 -14.05 -13.26
C ILE A 643 -21.91 -12.74 -12.52
N LYS A 644 -20.82 -12.06 -12.19
CA LYS A 644 -20.85 -10.69 -11.69
C LYS A 644 -20.19 -9.77 -12.71
N GLN A 645 -20.86 -8.68 -13.06
CA GLN A 645 -20.32 -7.62 -13.91
C GLN A 645 -20.17 -6.34 -13.09
N TYR A 646 -19.07 -5.62 -13.32
CA TYR A 646 -18.71 -4.46 -12.53
C TYR A 646 -18.66 -3.22 -13.40
N ASP A 647 -19.48 -2.22 -13.04
CA ASP A 647 -19.48 -0.90 -13.66
C ASP A 647 -18.87 0.13 -12.70
N TYR A 648 -17.87 0.87 -13.17
CA TYR A 648 -17.12 1.83 -12.39
C TYR A 648 -17.47 3.26 -12.79
N THR A 649 -17.86 4.09 -11.83
CA THR A 649 -18.32 5.46 -12.05
C THR A 649 -17.64 6.44 -11.10
N TRP A 650 -17.28 7.60 -11.65
CA TRP A 650 -16.88 8.79 -10.93
C TRP A 650 -17.96 9.87 -11.12
N ILE A 651 -18.22 10.68 -10.09
CA ILE A 651 -19.24 11.72 -10.15
C ILE A 651 -18.56 13.06 -9.94
N ASP A 652 -18.67 13.94 -10.94
CA ASP A 652 -18.11 15.29 -10.92
C ASP A 652 -19.26 16.30 -11.07
N ASN A 653 -19.53 17.09 -10.02
CA ASN A 653 -20.63 18.07 -9.99
C ASN A 653 -22.00 17.50 -10.44
N GLY A 654 -22.29 16.25 -10.09
CA GLY A 654 -23.55 15.57 -10.43
C GLY A 654 -23.59 14.91 -11.82
N ILE A 655 -22.51 14.98 -12.61
CA ILE A 655 -22.39 14.29 -13.89
C ILE A 655 -21.63 12.97 -13.68
N VAL A 656 -22.26 11.85 -14.08
CA VAL A 656 -21.63 10.53 -14.09
C VAL A 656 -20.61 10.49 -15.24
N LYS A 657 -19.34 10.33 -14.89
CA LYS A 657 -18.23 10.09 -15.82
C LYS A 657 -17.64 8.71 -15.50
N SER A 658 -17.44 7.84 -16.50
CA SER A 658 -16.81 6.53 -16.27
C SER A 658 -15.30 6.67 -16.31
N SER A 659 -14.62 6.96 -15.20
CA SER A 659 -13.19 7.22 -15.31
C SER A 659 -12.33 7.19 -14.04
N GLY A 660 -12.82 6.73 -12.90
CA GLY A 660 -12.05 6.85 -11.65
C GLY A 660 -11.45 8.24 -11.40
N LYS A 661 -10.55 8.34 -10.45
CA LYS A 661 -9.87 9.58 -10.07
C LYS A 661 -8.40 9.25 -9.86
N ALA A 662 -7.45 10.04 -10.37
CA ALA A 662 -6.01 9.82 -10.15
C ALA A 662 -5.35 11.09 -9.57
N PRO A 663 -4.27 10.97 -8.76
CA PRO A 663 -3.49 12.10 -8.26
C PRO A 663 -3.04 12.98 -9.43
N GLY A 664 -3.21 14.30 -9.28
CA GLY A 664 -3.22 15.29 -10.36
C GLY A 664 -2.37 14.97 -11.59
N TRP A 665 -3.05 14.71 -12.72
CA TRP A 665 -2.49 14.56 -14.08
C TRP A 665 -1.86 15.86 -14.62
N ALA A 666 -1.33 16.75 -13.78
CA ALA A 666 -0.77 18.00 -14.24
C ALA A 666 0.63 17.79 -14.84
N ASN A 667 0.71 17.24 -16.06
CA ASN A 667 1.84 17.31 -16.98
C ASN A 667 3.23 17.21 -16.31
N LEU A 668 3.46 16.14 -15.53
CA LEU A 668 4.81 15.89 -15.03
C LEU A 668 5.64 15.33 -16.19
N GLN A 669 6.28 16.24 -16.91
CA GLN A 669 7.26 15.97 -17.93
C GLN A 669 8.48 15.33 -17.23
N THR A 670 8.65 14.02 -17.35
CA THR A 670 9.66 13.26 -16.60
C THR A 670 11.00 13.14 -17.32
N GLY A 671 11.24 14.02 -18.28
CA GLY A 671 12.57 14.26 -18.80
C GLY A 671 13.12 15.49 -18.09
N TYR A 672 14.20 15.31 -17.33
CA TYR A 672 14.92 16.46 -16.77
C TYR A 672 15.85 17.03 -17.82
N THR A 673 15.93 18.34 -17.88
CA THR A 673 17.02 19.04 -18.56
C THR A 673 17.56 20.05 -17.57
N TYR A 674 18.74 19.78 -17.04
CA TYR A 674 19.50 20.78 -16.29
C TYR A 674 20.70 21.20 -17.11
N LYS A 675 21.07 22.47 -16.97
CA LYS A 675 22.21 23.08 -17.63
C LYS A 675 23.39 23.00 -16.65
N VAL A 676 24.47 22.36 -17.06
CA VAL A 676 25.75 22.37 -16.34
C VAL A 676 26.68 23.32 -17.07
N SER A 677 27.25 24.31 -16.38
CA SER A 677 28.30 25.14 -16.98
C SER A 677 29.63 24.38 -16.99
N ASP A 678 30.20 24.18 -18.18
CA ASP A 678 31.41 23.35 -18.35
C ASP A 678 32.70 24.15 -18.10
N GLU A 679 32.68 25.48 -18.28
CA GLU A 679 33.79 26.40 -18.00
C GLU A 679 33.36 27.86 -18.19
N VAL A 680 33.93 28.79 -17.41
CA VAL A 680 33.92 30.22 -17.73
C VAL A 680 35.10 30.46 -18.67
N LEU A 681 34.85 30.53 -19.98
CA LEU A 681 35.87 30.97 -20.93
C LEU A 681 36.34 32.38 -20.53
N ALA A 682 37.62 32.72 -20.74
CA ALA A 682 38.20 34.02 -20.39
C ALA A 682 37.49 35.24 -21.04
N THR A 683 36.56 35.00 -21.96
CA THR A 683 35.67 35.96 -22.62
C THR A 683 34.31 36.16 -21.93
N GLY A 684 34.04 35.49 -20.81
CA GLY A 684 32.76 35.56 -20.08
C GLY A 684 31.61 34.77 -20.74
N ILE A 685 31.91 33.85 -21.67
CA ILE A 685 30.92 32.99 -22.32
C ILE A 685 30.87 31.65 -21.58
N GLU A 686 29.77 31.39 -20.86
CA GLU A 686 29.45 30.07 -20.32
C GLU A 686 28.93 29.15 -21.44
N VAL A 687 29.55 27.98 -21.60
CA VAL A 687 28.99 26.89 -22.41
C VAL A 687 28.19 25.97 -21.48
N ALA A 688 26.86 26.04 -21.56
CA ALA A 688 25.97 25.18 -20.82
C ALA A 688 25.71 23.88 -21.59
N LYS A 689 25.94 22.72 -20.97
CA LYS A 689 25.51 21.41 -21.49
C LYS A 689 24.19 20.99 -20.88
N GLU A 690 23.31 20.42 -21.71
CA GLU A 690 22.02 19.88 -21.29
C GLU A 690 22.12 18.39 -21.01
N ILE A 691 21.75 17.96 -19.79
CA ILE A 691 21.68 16.54 -19.43
C ILE A 691 20.22 16.08 -19.40
N TYR A 692 19.92 15.03 -20.14
CA TYR A 692 18.61 14.36 -20.16
C TYR A 692 18.62 13.11 -19.30
N LEU A 693 17.60 12.95 -18.46
CA LEU A 693 17.50 11.83 -17.51
C LEU A 693 16.05 11.34 -17.43
N MET A 694 15.86 10.03 -17.52
CA MET A 694 14.58 9.37 -17.28
C MET A 694 14.74 8.19 -16.33
N THR A 695 13.97 8.18 -15.26
CA THR A 695 14.00 7.10 -14.26
C THR A 695 13.19 5.89 -14.70
N SER A 696 13.65 4.72 -14.28
CA SER A 696 12.94 3.44 -14.48
C SER A 696 11.83 3.21 -13.44
N SER A 697 11.85 3.97 -12.34
CA SER A 697 10.84 3.96 -11.30
C SER A 697 9.50 4.44 -11.86
N PRO A 698 8.38 3.82 -11.46
CA PRO A 698 7.07 4.39 -11.69
C PRO A 698 7.05 5.83 -11.18
N VAL A 699 6.64 6.77 -12.04
CA VAL A 699 6.50 8.19 -11.68
C VAL A 699 5.36 8.35 -10.68
N TYR A 700 4.39 7.46 -10.77
CA TYR A 700 3.25 7.36 -9.88
C TYR A 700 3.32 6.02 -9.13
N PRO A 701 3.24 6.00 -7.78
CA PRO A 701 2.89 4.78 -7.09
C PRO A 701 1.54 4.30 -7.65
N LEU A 702 1.47 3.02 -7.99
CA LEU A 702 0.30 2.48 -8.68
C LEU A 702 -0.79 2.11 -7.70
N GLY A 703 -1.87 2.86 -7.67
CA GLY A 703 -3.10 2.40 -7.00
C GLY A 703 -4.01 3.50 -6.46
N ASP A 704 -3.85 4.74 -6.92
CA ASP A 704 -4.79 5.81 -6.58
C ASP A 704 -5.88 5.99 -7.62
N VAL A 705 -6.09 5.04 -8.56
CA VAL A 705 -7.31 5.07 -9.39
C VAL A 705 -8.45 4.53 -8.56
N LEU A 706 -9.14 5.44 -7.89
CA LEU A 706 -10.25 5.13 -7.01
C LEU A 706 -11.56 5.41 -7.73
N TYR A 707 -12.59 4.63 -7.38
CA TYR A 707 -13.93 4.78 -7.92
C TYR A 707 -14.87 5.24 -6.83
N ASP A 708 -15.54 6.38 -7.05
CA ASP A 708 -16.51 6.91 -6.09
C ASP A 708 -17.77 6.05 -6.04
N LYS A 709 -18.16 5.41 -7.15
CA LYS A 709 -19.28 4.49 -7.19
C LYS A 709 -19.02 3.27 -8.08
N ILE A 710 -19.34 2.09 -7.57
CA ILE A 710 -19.19 0.80 -8.25
C ILE A 710 -20.54 0.07 -8.22
N THR A 711 -20.97 -0.49 -9.35
CA THR A 711 -22.19 -1.28 -9.43
C THR A 711 -21.82 -2.72 -9.80
N GLU A 712 -22.13 -3.67 -8.91
CA GLU A 712 -22.01 -5.11 -9.13
C GLU A 712 -23.36 -5.65 -9.61
N SER A 713 -23.49 -5.95 -10.91
CA SER A 713 -24.67 -6.61 -11.48
C SER A 713 -24.51 -8.12 -11.41
N ARG A 714 -25.53 -8.83 -10.96
CA ARG A 714 -25.53 -10.29 -10.81
C ARG A 714 -26.37 -10.90 -11.92
N ILE A 715 -25.79 -11.85 -12.64
CA ILE A 715 -26.40 -12.52 -13.78
C ILE A 715 -26.32 -14.03 -13.54
N ASP A 716 -27.43 -14.72 -13.70
CA ASP A 716 -27.47 -16.18 -13.58
C ASP A 716 -26.85 -16.87 -14.82
N GLN A 717 -26.74 -18.20 -14.77
CA GLN A 717 -26.20 -19.00 -15.86
C GLN A 717 -26.97 -18.89 -17.19
N ASN A 718 -28.25 -18.46 -17.16
CA ASN A 718 -29.10 -18.33 -18.33
C ASN A 718 -29.02 -16.91 -18.93
N GLY A 719 -28.23 -16.02 -18.33
CA GLY A 719 -28.13 -14.62 -18.75
C GLY A 719 -29.20 -13.70 -18.14
N ASN A 720 -30.00 -14.18 -17.18
CA ASN A 720 -30.98 -13.33 -16.51
C ASN A 720 -30.29 -12.46 -15.46
N ASP A 721 -30.55 -11.15 -15.50
CA ASP A 721 -30.14 -10.23 -14.44
C ASP A 721 -31.03 -10.46 -13.20
N ILE A 722 -30.41 -10.88 -12.10
CA ILE A 722 -31.08 -11.19 -10.84
C ILE A 722 -31.00 -10.04 -9.82
N GLY A 723 -30.51 -8.88 -10.24
CA GLY A 723 -30.34 -7.68 -9.42
C GLY A 723 -28.88 -7.23 -9.30
N ARG A 724 -28.67 -6.12 -8.59
CA ARG A 724 -27.35 -5.47 -8.49
C ARG A 724 -27.12 -4.84 -7.13
N THR A 725 -25.86 -4.58 -6.80
CA THR A 725 -25.46 -3.85 -5.60
C THR A 725 -24.59 -2.67 -5.99
N ALA A 726 -24.98 -1.46 -5.62
CA ALA A 726 -24.20 -0.25 -5.83
C ALA A 726 -23.50 0.16 -4.52
N TYR A 727 -22.20 0.40 -4.62
CA TYR A 727 -21.35 0.88 -3.53
C TYR A 727 -20.89 2.29 -3.87
N THR A 728 -20.94 3.20 -2.90
CA THR A 728 -20.39 4.56 -3.01
C THR A 728 -19.34 4.75 -1.93
N TYR A 729 -18.16 5.28 -2.26
CA TYR A 729 -17.02 5.41 -1.36
C TYR A 729 -16.57 6.87 -1.19
N LEU A 730 -15.98 7.16 -0.03
CA LEU A 730 -15.21 8.36 0.22
C LEU A 730 -13.77 8.14 -0.21
N ASN A 731 -13.34 8.86 -1.25
CA ASN A 731 -11.99 8.78 -1.79
C ASN A 731 -11.36 10.18 -1.89
N ASN A 732 -10.44 10.47 -0.96
CA ASN A 732 -9.61 11.67 -1.00
C ASN A 732 -8.24 11.33 -1.59
N LEU A 733 -7.86 12.05 -2.65
CA LEU A 733 -6.54 11.91 -3.22
C LEU A 733 -5.49 12.57 -2.33
N ASP A 734 -4.25 12.10 -2.48
CA ASP A 734 -3.07 12.77 -1.93
C ASP A 734 -2.90 14.15 -2.58
N GLY A 735 -2.50 15.14 -1.78
CA GLY A 735 -2.36 16.53 -2.19
C GLY A 735 -0.95 16.83 -2.69
N ILE A 736 -0.82 17.40 -3.89
CA ILE A 736 0.42 18.07 -4.31
C ILE A 736 0.37 19.47 -3.72
N SER A 737 1.30 19.80 -2.83
CA SER A 737 1.41 21.14 -2.24
C SER A 737 1.47 22.19 -3.36
N SER A 738 0.51 23.12 -3.36
CA SER A 738 0.22 24.00 -4.49
C SER A 738 1.17 25.20 -4.65
N ALA A 739 2.17 25.33 -3.79
CA ALA A 739 3.16 26.41 -3.84
C ALA A 739 4.58 25.83 -3.93
N ILE A 740 5.16 25.88 -5.13
CA ILE A 740 6.62 25.79 -5.31
C ILE A 740 7.15 27.19 -5.06
N LEU A 741 7.93 27.36 -4.00
CA LEU A 741 8.58 28.63 -3.68
C LEU A 741 10.00 28.61 -4.25
N PHE A 742 10.47 29.77 -4.72
CA PHE A 742 11.82 29.96 -5.25
C PHE A 742 12.59 30.92 -4.36
N LYS A 743 13.83 30.55 -4.00
CA LYS A 743 14.76 31.43 -3.28
C LYS A 743 15.97 31.69 -4.18
N LYS A 744 16.22 32.97 -4.49
CA LYS A 744 17.28 33.43 -5.40
C LYS A 744 18.28 34.31 -4.67
N LEU A 745 19.56 34.25 -5.05
CA LEU A 745 20.56 35.26 -4.70
C LEU A 745 20.44 36.51 -5.61
N PRO A 746 20.79 37.71 -5.12
CA PRO A 746 20.68 38.93 -5.91
C PRO A 746 21.74 38.99 -7.03
N SER A 747 21.36 38.73 -8.29
CA SER A 747 21.92 39.38 -9.50
C SER A 747 21.16 39.05 -10.81
N ASN A 748 21.36 39.90 -11.83
CA ASN A 748 20.53 40.13 -13.01
C ASN A 748 20.60 39.04 -14.08
N LEU A 749 19.63 38.14 -14.11
CA LEU A 749 19.30 37.28 -15.25
C LEU A 749 17.81 36.93 -15.18
N MET A 750 17.10 37.10 -16.31
CA MET A 750 15.69 36.72 -16.46
C MET A 750 15.57 35.20 -16.54
N VAL A 751 14.79 34.62 -15.64
CA VAL A 751 14.38 33.22 -15.69
C VAL A 751 12.94 33.18 -16.19
N ILE A 752 12.67 32.36 -17.19
CA ILE A 752 11.30 32.10 -17.67
C ILE A 752 10.68 31.10 -16.70
N GLU A 753 9.62 31.51 -15.99
CA GLU A 753 8.84 30.68 -15.08
C GLU A 753 8.12 29.55 -15.85
N SER A 754 8.79 28.42 -16.08
CA SER A 754 8.07 27.18 -16.41
C SER A 754 7.72 26.46 -15.11
N SER A 755 6.49 26.66 -14.64
CA SER A 755 5.94 25.98 -13.47
C SER A 755 5.99 24.44 -13.63
N LYS A 756 6.42 23.74 -12.57
CA LYS A 756 6.37 22.27 -12.38
C LYS A 756 7.41 21.45 -13.14
N ARG A 757 8.63 21.35 -12.59
CA ARG A 757 9.60 20.30 -12.94
C ARG A 757 9.82 19.38 -11.74
N ALA A 758 9.74 18.08 -12.01
CA ALA A 758 10.01 17.03 -11.04
C ALA A 758 11.53 16.97 -10.68
N PRO A 759 11.91 16.19 -9.67
CA PRO A 759 11.01 15.54 -8.75
C PRO A 759 10.81 16.32 -7.45
N MET A 760 9.54 16.51 -7.09
CA MET A 760 9.13 16.84 -5.73
C MET A 760 8.59 15.56 -5.11
N TYR A 761 9.35 14.91 -4.23
CA TYR A 761 9.02 13.55 -3.77
C TYR A 761 8.21 13.47 -2.47
N SER A 762 7.72 14.59 -1.96
CA SER A 762 6.87 14.58 -0.76
C SER A 762 5.52 15.25 -1.00
N ILE A 763 4.48 14.43 -0.97
CA ILE A 763 3.08 14.80 -1.08
C ILE A 763 2.38 14.63 0.27
N GLU A 764 1.31 15.38 0.48
CA GLU A 764 0.44 15.22 1.64
C GLU A 764 -0.26 13.87 1.55
N ASN A 765 -0.09 13.04 2.59
CA ASN A 765 -0.65 11.69 2.64
C ASN A 765 -2.08 11.72 3.24
N ASN A 766 -3.07 11.46 2.39
CA ASN A 766 -4.49 11.35 2.73
C ASN A 766 -4.98 9.89 2.77
N SER A 767 -4.08 8.90 2.81
CA SER A 767 -4.41 7.47 2.81
C SER A 767 -5.46 7.06 3.85
N TRP A 768 -5.41 7.65 5.04
CA TRP A 768 -6.36 7.41 6.13
C TRP A 768 -7.82 7.82 5.82
N ARG A 769 -8.03 8.59 4.72
CA ARG A 769 -9.35 9.03 4.24
C ARG A 769 -9.89 8.25 3.04
N ARG A 770 -9.17 7.22 2.56
CA ARG A 770 -9.56 6.42 1.38
C ARG A 770 -10.39 5.20 1.78
N ASP A 771 -11.10 4.62 0.81
CA ASP A 771 -11.77 3.32 0.90
C ASP A 771 -12.80 3.22 2.06
N LYS A 772 -13.49 4.31 2.38
CA LYS A 772 -14.60 4.29 3.35
C LYS A 772 -15.93 4.24 2.62
N LEU A 773 -16.69 3.16 2.82
CA LEU A 773 -18.01 2.97 2.23
C LEU A 773 -18.98 4.03 2.75
N LEU A 774 -19.53 4.89 1.89
CA LEU A 774 -20.54 5.90 2.21
C LEU A 774 -21.98 5.40 2.00
N VAL A 775 -22.21 4.63 0.94
CA VAL A 775 -23.54 4.08 0.62
C VAL A 775 -23.39 2.66 0.07
N LYS A 776 -24.22 1.74 0.54
CA LYS A 776 -24.44 0.43 -0.08
C LYS A 776 -25.93 0.31 -0.40
N GLU A 777 -26.27 0.10 -1.66
CA GLU A 777 -27.65 0.00 -2.13
C GLU A 777 -27.84 -1.26 -2.95
N GLU A 778 -28.69 -2.16 -2.47
CA GLU A 778 -29.04 -3.42 -3.12
C GLU A 778 -30.36 -3.25 -3.88
N PHE A 779 -30.38 -3.72 -5.13
CA PHE A 779 -31.52 -3.66 -6.04
C PHE A 779 -31.94 -5.06 -6.44
N ALA A 780 -33.25 -5.32 -6.37
CA ALA A 780 -33.86 -6.47 -7.03
C ALA A 780 -34.29 -6.07 -8.45
N ASN A 781 -34.09 -6.97 -9.41
CA ASN A 781 -34.64 -6.80 -10.75
C ASN A 781 -36.02 -7.48 -10.81
N VAL A 782 -37.08 -6.68 -10.96
CA VAL A 782 -38.45 -7.16 -11.07
C VAL A 782 -38.98 -6.73 -12.42
N ALA A 783 -39.17 -7.70 -13.34
CA ALA A 783 -39.65 -7.47 -14.70
C ALA A 783 -38.83 -6.42 -15.49
N GLY A 784 -37.51 -6.40 -15.34
CA GLY A 784 -36.61 -5.47 -16.04
C GLY A 784 -36.48 -4.10 -15.38
N GLN A 785 -37.14 -3.85 -14.25
CA GLN A 785 -37.03 -2.63 -13.46
C GLN A 785 -36.26 -2.91 -12.17
N TYR A 786 -35.30 -2.04 -11.84
CA TYR A 786 -34.52 -2.16 -10.62
C TYR A 786 -35.20 -1.42 -9.48
N GLN A 787 -35.54 -2.17 -8.43
CA GLN A 787 -36.16 -1.64 -7.22
C GLN A 787 -35.17 -1.74 -6.06
N SER A 788 -34.93 -0.63 -5.37
CA SER A 788 -34.07 -0.58 -4.19
C SER A 788 -34.73 -1.36 -3.05
N VAL A 789 -34.08 -2.44 -2.59
CA VAL A 789 -34.57 -3.32 -1.52
C VAL A 789 -33.90 -3.01 -0.18
N VAL A 790 -32.62 -2.64 -0.21
CA VAL A 790 -31.84 -2.27 0.98
C VAL A 790 -30.94 -1.11 0.63
N LYS A 791 -30.93 -0.07 1.46
CA LYS A 791 -30.00 1.06 1.36
C LYS A 791 -29.39 1.36 2.71
N GLU A 792 -28.08 1.22 2.82
CA GLU A 792 -27.28 1.57 3.99
C GLU A 792 -26.45 2.80 3.68
N GLN A 793 -26.50 3.85 4.52
CA GLN A 793 -25.63 5.02 4.42
C GLN A 793 -24.77 5.13 5.67
N TYR A 794 -23.50 5.41 5.49
CA TYR A 794 -22.49 5.47 6.54
C TYR A 794 -21.94 6.90 6.63
N TYR A 795 -21.84 7.39 7.85
CA TYR A 795 -21.38 8.75 8.14
C TYR A 795 -20.11 8.69 8.97
N TYR A 796 -19.09 9.46 8.58
CA TYR A 796 -17.79 9.48 9.22
C TYR A 796 -17.35 10.90 9.60
N SER A 797 -16.56 11.01 10.66
CA SER A 797 -15.86 12.22 11.06
C SER A 797 -14.36 11.99 11.14
N ALA A 798 -13.58 13.00 10.75
CA ALA A 798 -12.14 13.00 10.90
C ALA A 798 -11.73 13.34 12.34
N VAL A 799 -10.85 12.53 12.92
CA VAL A 799 -10.23 12.80 14.22
C VAL A 799 -8.74 13.05 13.99
N PHE A 800 -8.28 14.26 14.27
CA PHE A 800 -6.86 14.62 14.19
C PHE A 800 -6.24 14.52 15.57
N THR A 801 -5.14 13.78 15.67
CA THR A 801 -4.35 13.66 16.90
C THR A 801 -3.03 14.40 16.82
N ASP A 802 -2.46 14.58 15.62
CA ASP A 802 -1.27 15.41 15.41
C ASP A 802 -1.11 15.84 13.94
N THR A 803 -0.26 16.85 13.69
CA THR A 803 0.12 17.31 12.35
C THR A 803 1.60 17.69 12.35
N LEU A 804 2.40 16.99 11.54
CA LEU A 804 3.81 17.34 11.32
C LEU A 804 4.01 17.91 9.92
N ALA A 805 4.95 18.85 9.81
CA ALA A 805 5.42 19.36 8.54
C ALA A 805 6.75 18.71 8.15
N GLY A 806 6.95 18.55 6.84
CA GLY A 806 8.23 18.25 6.22
C GLY A 806 8.53 19.21 5.08
N LEU A 807 9.78 19.21 4.61
CA LEU A 807 10.26 20.09 3.56
C LEU A 807 11.02 19.29 2.51
N SER A 808 10.67 19.45 1.24
CA SER A 808 11.42 18.89 0.10
C SER A 808 12.07 20.03 -0.67
N ALA A 809 13.34 19.87 -1.06
CA ALA A 809 14.11 20.83 -1.85
C ALA A 809 14.83 20.16 -3.03
N ASN A 810 14.99 20.89 -4.14
CA ASN A 810 15.71 20.45 -5.34
C ASN A 810 16.41 21.62 -6.05
N TYR A 811 17.41 21.29 -6.87
CA TYR A 811 18.08 22.24 -7.77
C TYR A 811 17.21 22.61 -8.98
N TYR A 812 17.32 23.86 -9.42
CA TYR A 812 16.79 24.35 -10.69
C TYR A 812 17.92 24.73 -11.69
N PHE A 813 19.06 25.22 -11.19
CA PHE A 813 20.29 25.48 -11.95
C PHE A 813 21.50 25.22 -11.02
N GLU A 814 22.53 24.52 -11.51
CA GLU A 814 23.76 24.20 -10.76
C GLU A 814 24.97 24.77 -11.50
N SER A 815 25.71 25.66 -10.85
CA SER A 815 27.04 26.09 -11.31
C SER A 815 28.11 25.09 -10.88
N ALA A 816 29.01 24.69 -11.79
CA ALA A 816 30.03 23.68 -11.47
C ALA A 816 30.98 24.16 -10.36
N HIS A 817 31.14 23.37 -9.29
CA HIS A 817 31.98 23.75 -8.15
C HIS A 817 32.89 22.63 -7.62
N PRO A 818 34.11 22.98 -7.15
CA PRO A 818 35.00 22.05 -6.46
C PRO A 818 34.52 21.76 -5.03
N TYR A 819 34.72 20.51 -4.62
CA TYR A 819 34.04 19.77 -3.55
C TYR A 819 34.17 20.28 -2.08
N ASN A 820 34.71 21.47 -1.81
CA ASN A 820 35.31 21.77 -0.50
C ASN A 820 34.93 23.13 0.15
N ALA A 821 33.84 23.79 -0.22
CA ALA A 821 33.45 25.06 0.42
C ALA A 821 32.10 24.97 1.16
N GLU A 822 32.14 24.97 2.50
CA GLU A 822 30.97 25.10 3.36
C GLU A 822 30.19 26.39 3.01
N CYS A 823 28.89 26.24 2.67
CA CYS A 823 27.94 27.30 2.33
C CYS A 823 28.42 28.41 1.34
N SER A 824 29.34 28.13 0.41
CA SER A 824 29.67 29.09 -0.67
C SER A 824 28.78 28.84 -1.89
N VAL A 825 27.68 29.60 -2.00
CA VAL A 825 26.74 29.52 -3.13
C VAL A 825 27.12 30.57 -4.17
N VAL A 826 27.26 30.19 -5.44
CA VAL A 826 27.59 31.14 -6.53
C VAL A 826 26.36 31.97 -6.89
N GLN A 827 26.59 33.14 -7.50
CA GLN A 827 25.59 34.12 -7.93
C GLN A 827 24.40 33.60 -8.78
N ASN A 828 24.40 32.35 -9.24
CA ASN A 828 23.46 31.82 -10.25
C ASN A 828 22.61 30.60 -9.82
N ASP A 829 22.78 30.05 -8.62
CA ASP A 829 22.01 28.86 -8.20
C ASP A 829 20.56 29.24 -7.84
N ILE A 830 19.60 28.38 -8.21
CA ILE A 830 18.17 28.53 -7.90
C ILE A 830 17.67 27.25 -7.26
N PHE A 831 16.99 27.38 -6.12
CA PHE A 831 16.38 26.28 -5.40
C PHE A 831 14.86 26.33 -5.52
N GLY A 832 14.26 25.20 -5.88
CA GLY A 832 12.84 24.95 -5.72
C GLY A 832 12.62 24.19 -4.41
N TYR A 833 11.61 24.59 -3.64
CA TYR A 833 11.23 23.85 -2.45
C TYR A 833 9.72 23.86 -2.23
N SER A 834 9.25 22.90 -1.44
CA SER A 834 7.85 22.80 -1.04
C SER A 834 7.68 22.12 0.31
N LYS A 835 6.76 22.69 1.09
CA LYS A 835 6.31 22.19 2.37
C LYS A 835 5.15 21.22 2.17
N TYR A 836 5.13 20.15 2.94
CA TYR A 836 4.03 19.19 2.99
C TYR A 836 3.67 18.82 4.43
N TYR A 837 2.46 18.32 4.62
CA TYR A 837 1.95 17.89 5.92
C TYR A 837 1.74 16.38 5.99
N GLN A 838 2.00 15.81 7.16
CA GLN A 838 1.64 14.45 7.55
C GLN A 838 0.70 14.54 8.75
N TYR A 839 -0.50 13.98 8.60
CA TYR A 839 -1.53 13.99 9.62
C TYR A 839 -1.55 12.65 10.36
N SER A 840 -1.39 12.68 11.68
CA SER A 840 -1.82 11.59 12.55
C SER A 840 -3.32 11.77 12.74
N ALA A 841 -4.11 11.09 11.90
CA ALA A 841 -5.55 11.20 11.89
C ALA A 841 -6.19 9.91 11.38
N TYR A 842 -7.47 9.73 11.69
CA TYR A 842 -8.28 8.59 11.23
C TYR A 842 -9.74 9.01 11.03
N LEU A 843 -10.48 8.24 10.23
CA LEU A 843 -11.93 8.41 10.07
C LEU A 843 -12.67 7.49 11.03
N ARG A 844 -13.53 8.09 11.84
CA ARG A 844 -14.37 7.40 12.83
C ARG A 844 -15.79 7.27 12.27
N LEU A 845 -16.39 6.09 12.36
CA LEU A 845 -17.79 5.86 11.95
C LEU A 845 -18.74 6.48 12.99
N ASP A 846 -19.50 7.52 12.63
CA ASP A 846 -20.42 8.19 13.55
C ASP A 846 -21.81 7.56 13.54
N SER A 847 -22.31 7.16 12.36
CA SER A 847 -23.61 6.49 12.26
C SER A 847 -23.81 5.69 10.98
N ILE A 848 -24.78 4.79 11.01
CA ILE A 848 -25.33 4.07 9.86
C ILE A 848 -26.83 4.34 9.82
N SER A 849 -27.38 4.78 8.69
CA SER A 849 -28.82 4.72 8.41
C SER A 849 -29.10 3.55 7.48
N LYS A 850 -30.18 2.80 7.74
CA LYS A 850 -30.60 1.65 6.93
C LYS A 850 -32.06 1.81 6.55
N GLN A 851 -32.36 1.66 5.28
CA GLN A 851 -33.70 1.63 4.71
C GLN A 851 -33.94 0.28 4.06
N GLU A 852 -35.06 -0.36 4.38
CA GLU A 852 -35.48 -1.64 3.79
C GLU A 852 -36.86 -1.48 3.17
N THR A 853 -37.01 -1.91 1.91
CA THR A 853 -38.26 -1.82 1.16
C THR A 853 -38.86 -3.22 1.02
N PHE A 854 -40.05 -3.44 1.58
CA PHE A 854 -40.76 -4.70 1.48
C PHE A 854 -41.96 -4.57 0.54
N SER A 855 -42.18 -5.59 -0.31
CA SER A 855 -43.25 -5.59 -1.32
C SER A 855 -44.67 -5.54 -0.74
N THR A 856 -44.85 -5.91 0.54
CA THR A 856 -46.16 -6.02 1.19
C THR A 856 -46.42 -5.00 2.32
N THR A 857 -45.40 -4.31 2.84
CA THR A 857 -45.50 -3.53 4.10
C THR A 857 -44.92 -2.11 4.04
N GLY A 858 -44.34 -1.68 2.92
CA GLY A 858 -43.76 -0.33 2.76
C GLY A 858 -42.30 -0.21 3.18
N ILE A 859 -41.85 1.01 3.48
CA ILE A 859 -40.44 1.33 3.79
C ILE A 859 -40.20 1.32 5.30
N VAL A 860 -39.17 0.60 5.73
CA VAL A 860 -38.71 0.53 7.13
C VAL A 860 -37.36 1.22 7.25
N ASN A 861 -37.26 2.23 8.12
CA ASN A 861 -36.00 2.92 8.40
C ASN A 861 -35.46 2.51 9.78
N SER A 862 -34.16 2.33 9.90
CA SER A 862 -33.46 2.14 11.17
C SER A 862 -32.12 2.87 11.13
N SER A 863 -31.51 3.07 12.30
CA SER A 863 -30.18 3.66 12.37
C SER A 863 -29.37 3.13 13.54
N LYS A 864 -28.04 3.20 13.43
CA LYS A 864 -27.10 3.00 14.52
C LYS A 864 -26.22 4.23 14.65
N LYS A 865 -26.11 4.80 15.85
CA LYS A 865 -25.20 5.92 16.15
C LYS A 865 -24.12 5.45 17.12
N TYR A 866 -22.88 5.83 16.86
CA TYR A 866 -21.72 5.46 17.63
C TYR A 866 -21.11 6.70 18.31
N GLU A 867 -20.78 6.57 19.59
CA GLU A 867 -19.94 7.51 20.32
C GLU A 867 -18.78 6.70 20.92
N TYR A 868 -17.61 7.30 21.04
CA TYR A 868 -16.37 6.58 21.31
C TYR A 868 -15.68 7.12 22.57
N SER A 869 -14.97 6.24 23.26
CA SER A 869 -13.98 6.66 24.27
C SER A 869 -12.83 7.39 23.58
N LEU A 870 -12.51 8.60 24.05
CA LEU A 870 -11.37 9.38 23.52
C LEU A 870 -10.02 8.71 23.86
N LEU A 871 -9.95 7.97 24.96
CA LEU A 871 -8.71 7.34 25.45
C LEU A 871 -8.50 5.96 24.81
N VAL A 872 -9.56 5.16 24.72
CA VAL A 872 -9.48 3.76 24.28
C VAL A 872 -9.77 3.60 22.78
N ARG A 873 -10.44 4.60 22.17
CA ARG A 873 -10.88 4.60 20.75
C ARG A 873 -11.85 3.46 20.38
N LEU A 874 -12.50 2.85 21.38
CA LEU A 874 -13.58 1.88 21.20
C LEU A 874 -14.95 2.54 21.38
N PRO A 875 -16.03 2.02 20.76
CA PRO A 875 -17.38 2.52 20.96
C PRO A 875 -17.77 2.51 22.45
N SER A 876 -18.03 3.68 23.03
CA SER A 876 -18.53 3.84 24.40
C SER A 876 -20.05 3.92 24.44
N ILE A 877 -20.71 4.33 23.35
CA ILE A 877 -22.18 4.28 23.23
C ILE A 877 -22.55 3.82 21.82
N ILE A 878 -23.46 2.84 21.73
CA ILE A 878 -24.11 2.42 20.49
C ILE A 878 -25.61 2.60 20.68
N THR A 879 -26.22 3.51 19.93
CA THR A 879 -27.67 3.75 19.94
C THR A 879 -28.30 3.22 18.67
N GLU A 880 -29.11 2.17 18.78
CA GLU A 880 -29.90 1.61 17.68
C GLU A 880 -31.32 2.18 17.74
N THR A 881 -31.79 2.76 16.63
CA THR A 881 -33.15 3.31 16.48
C THR A 881 -33.90 2.46 15.47
N ASN A 882 -35.08 1.96 15.83
CA ASN A 882 -35.94 1.23 14.90
C ASN A 882 -36.91 2.17 14.16
N SER A 883 -37.74 1.62 13.28
CA SER A 883 -38.69 2.38 12.45
C SER A 883 -39.81 3.07 13.23
N LEU A 884 -40.03 2.69 14.49
CA LEU A 884 -40.99 3.35 15.39
C LEU A 884 -40.34 4.49 16.20
N GLY A 885 -39.07 4.81 15.94
CA GLY A 885 -38.30 5.81 16.68
C GLY A 885 -37.82 5.33 18.06
N LYS A 886 -38.16 4.10 18.47
CA LYS A 886 -37.72 3.52 19.74
C LYS A 886 -36.22 3.24 19.68
N LYS A 887 -35.50 3.62 20.74
CA LYS A 887 -34.04 3.52 20.81
C LYS A 887 -33.59 2.50 21.85
N ILE A 888 -32.63 1.67 21.48
CA ILE A 888 -31.85 0.85 22.40
C ILE A 888 -30.44 1.41 22.44
N MET A 889 -29.99 1.84 23.61
CA MET A 889 -28.68 2.43 23.83
C MET A 889 -27.85 1.48 24.68
N ASN A 890 -26.77 0.93 24.11
CA ASN A 890 -25.76 0.20 24.85
C ASN A 890 -24.62 1.16 25.20
N THR A 891 -24.29 1.28 26.48
CA THR A 891 -23.20 2.10 27.01
C THR A 891 -22.12 1.20 27.59
N TYR A 892 -20.87 1.49 27.26
CA TYR A 892 -19.68 0.75 27.69
C TYR A 892 -18.72 1.71 28.40
N LYS A 893 -18.19 1.27 29.53
CA LYS A 893 -17.00 1.86 30.15
C LYS A 893 -15.88 0.84 30.16
N TYR A 894 -14.72 1.27 29.68
CA TYR A 894 -13.51 0.47 29.61
C TYR A 894 -12.55 0.88 30.72
N ALA A 895 -11.58 0.03 31.06
CA ALA A 895 -10.59 0.32 32.09
C ALA A 895 -9.83 1.64 31.85
N GLY A 896 -9.60 2.00 30.60
CA GLY A 896 -8.99 3.28 30.21
C GLY A 896 -9.83 4.52 30.53
N ASP A 897 -11.16 4.39 30.64
CA ASP A 897 -12.07 5.53 30.89
C ASP A 897 -12.03 6.01 32.36
N TYR A 898 -11.47 5.20 33.27
CA TYR A 898 -11.33 5.55 34.67
C TYR A 898 -10.00 6.28 34.91
N SER A 899 -10.03 7.61 34.85
CA SER A 899 -8.89 8.48 35.21
C SER A 899 -8.66 8.50 36.73
N ASN A 900 -7.43 8.76 37.17
CA ASN A 900 -7.07 8.95 38.59
C ASN A 900 -7.39 7.77 39.55
N VAL A 901 -7.54 6.54 39.04
CA VAL A 901 -7.62 5.35 39.89
C VAL A 901 -6.27 5.13 40.57
N THR A 902 -6.24 5.19 41.90
CA THR A 902 -5.06 4.91 42.74
C THR A 902 -5.27 3.68 43.62
N SER A 903 -6.52 3.31 43.87
CA SER A 903 -6.88 2.11 44.61
C SER A 903 -6.67 0.84 43.76
N THR A 904 -6.28 -0.24 44.41
CA THR A 904 -6.28 -1.59 43.83
C THR A 904 -7.65 -2.26 43.92
N SER A 905 -8.63 -1.63 44.59
CA SER A 905 -10.02 -2.10 44.64
C SER A 905 -10.61 -2.24 43.24
N ASP A 906 -11.30 -3.35 42.99
CA ASP A 906 -11.87 -3.73 41.70
C ASP A 906 -10.86 -3.96 40.54
N GLY A 907 -9.55 -3.91 40.80
CA GLY A 907 -8.49 -4.37 39.88
C GLY A 907 -8.19 -3.49 38.65
N ILE A 908 -8.88 -2.36 38.49
CA ILE A 908 -8.74 -1.49 37.30
C ILE A 908 -7.33 -0.88 37.18
N LEU A 909 -6.67 -0.55 38.31
CA LEU A 909 -5.29 -0.06 38.29
C LEU A 909 -4.32 -1.07 37.64
N GLY A 910 -4.49 -2.36 37.95
CA GLY A 910 -3.65 -3.44 37.40
C GLY A 910 -3.83 -3.65 35.90
N LEU A 911 -5.05 -3.45 35.38
CA LEU A 911 -5.34 -3.43 33.94
C LEU A 911 -4.60 -2.29 33.24
N LYS A 912 -4.68 -1.07 33.79
CA LYS A 912 -4.04 0.13 33.21
C LYS A 912 -2.52 0.01 33.18
N GLN A 913 -1.91 -0.51 34.24
CA GLN A 913 -0.46 -0.74 34.30
C GLN A 913 0.04 -1.74 33.24
N ARG A 914 -0.84 -2.65 32.78
CA ARG A 914 -0.56 -3.63 31.71
C ARG A 914 -1.02 -3.17 30.33
N TYR A 915 -1.52 -1.93 30.21
CA TYR A 915 -2.13 -1.38 29.00
C TYR A 915 -3.37 -2.16 28.50
N ALA A 916 -4.01 -2.97 29.37
CA ALA A 916 -5.30 -3.62 29.09
C ALA A 916 -6.48 -2.62 29.23
N ILE A 917 -6.35 -1.45 28.60
CA ILE A 917 -7.27 -0.32 28.72
C ILE A 917 -8.62 -0.56 28.05
N GLY A 918 -8.71 -1.52 27.13
CA GLY A 918 -9.93 -1.94 26.43
C GLY A 918 -10.74 -3.01 27.16
N ALA A 919 -10.29 -3.48 28.32
CA ALA A 919 -11.07 -4.38 29.16
C ALA A 919 -12.38 -3.69 29.59
N LYS A 920 -13.52 -4.30 29.30
CA LYS A 920 -14.85 -3.78 29.67
C LYS A 920 -15.05 -3.84 31.18
N VAL A 921 -15.41 -2.74 31.81
CA VAL A 921 -15.65 -2.65 33.25
C VAL A 921 -17.14 -2.52 33.54
N GLU A 922 -17.89 -1.74 32.75
CA GLU A 922 -19.32 -1.59 32.92
C GLU A 922 -20.02 -1.62 31.55
N GLU A 923 -21.10 -2.39 31.46
CA GLU A 923 -21.98 -2.46 30.29
C GLU A 923 -23.43 -2.24 30.73
N SER A 924 -24.06 -1.20 30.19
CA SER A 924 -25.43 -0.81 30.52
C SER A 924 -26.29 -0.74 29.27
N LYS A 925 -27.50 -1.30 29.32
CA LYS A 925 -28.49 -1.24 28.25
C LYS A 925 -29.66 -0.38 28.67
N PHE A 926 -29.96 0.64 27.90
CA PHE A 926 -31.08 1.55 28.12
C PHE A 926 -32.10 1.45 26.99
N GLN A 927 -33.36 1.62 27.35
CA GLN A 927 -34.42 1.95 26.41
C GLN A 927 -34.65 3.45 26.50
N VAL A 928 -34.72 4.11 25.34
CA VAL A 928 -35.10 5.51 25.24
C VAL A 928 -36.32 5.61 24.32
N ASP A 929 -37.30 6.41 24.73
CA ASP A 929 -38.46 6.70 23.89
C ASP A 929 -38.08 7.53 22.65
N ALA A 930 -39.03 7.65 21.71
CA ALA A 930 -38.80 8.34 20.45
C ALA A 930 -38.42 9.82 20.65
N GLN A 931 -39.01 10.46 21.67
CA GLN A 931 -38.79 11.86 22.01
C GLN A 931 -37.47 12.11 22.76
N GLY A 932 -36.80 11.07 23.26
CA GLY A 932 -35.55 11.20 24.02
C GLY A 932 -35.73 11.61 25.48
N ASN A 933 -36.97 11.73 25.95
CA ASN A 933 -37.31 12.30 27.25
C ASN A 933 -37.28 11.23 28.35
N ASN A 934 -37.61 9.98 28.01
CA ASN A 934 -37.63 8.89 28.97
C ASN A 934 -36.51 7.89 28.66
N LYS A 935 -35.41 7.99 29.41
CA LYS A 935 -34.33 7.01 29.43
C LYS A 935 -34.50 6.10 30.64
N VAL A 936 -34.70 4.80 30.39
CA VAL A 936 -34.80 3.78 31.44
C VAL A 936 -33.75 2.71 31.24
N LEU A 937 -33.09 2.29 32.32
CA LEU A 937 -32.15 1.18 32.32
C LEU A 937 -32.92 -0.15 32.25
N LEU A 938 -32.54 -1.03 31.33
CA LEU A 938 -33.06 -2.39 31.21
C LEU A 938 -32.15 -3.42 31.89
N SER A 939 -30.83 -3.21 31.82
CA SER A 939 -29.86 -4.08 32.46
C SER A 939 -28.52 -3.35 32.61
N SER A 940 -27.77 -3.67 33.66
CA SER A 940 -26.37 -3.24 33.77
C SER A 940 -25.54 -4.31 34.44
N SER A 941 -24.30 -4.47 33.96
CA SER A 941 -23.29 -5.37 34.49
C SER A 941 -22.01 -4.61 34.79
N PHE A 942 -21.37 -4.92 35.91
CA PHE A 942 -20.07 -4.40 36.29
C PHE A 942 -19.11 -5.56 36.55
N ILE A 943 -17.93 -5.51 35.95
CA ILE A 943 -16.87 -6.52 36.10
C ILE A 943 -15.75 -5.91 36.94
N SER A 944 -15.50 -6.52 38.09
CA SER A 944 -14.26 -6.25 38.84
C SER A 944 -13.18 -7.26 38.45
N TYR A 945 -11.92 -6.86 38.59
CA TYR A 945 -10.75 -7.63 38.17
C TYR A 945 -9.86 -7.96 39.37
N LYS A 946 -9.00 -8.98 39.22
CA LYS A 946 -8.00 -9.31 40.25
C LYS A 946 -6.88 -8.26 40.23
N ALA A 947 -6.42 -7.80 41.40
CA ALA A 947 -5.46 -6.69 41.50
C ALA A 947 -4.11 -6.90 40.78
N GLY A 948 -3.68 -8.16 40.57
CA GLY A 948 -2.40 -8.50 39.96
C GLY A 948 -2.49 -9.14 38.57
N THR A 949 -3.69 -9.34 38.02
CA THR A 949 -3.87 -9.98 36.71
C THR A 949 -4.90 -9.18 35.90
N ILE A 950 -5.18 -9.62 34.68
CA ILE A 950 -6.24 -9.01 33.86
C ILE A 950 -7.49 -9.87 33.78
N LEU A 951 -7.57 -10.86 34.69
CA LEU A 951 -8.68 -11.81 34.77
C LEU A 951 -9.82 -11.24 35.64
N PRO A 952 -11.08 -11.51 35.25
CA PRO A 952 -12.23 -11.13 36.07
C PRO A 952 -12.17 -11.70 37.48
N SER A 953 -12.61 -10.93 38.47
CA SER A 953 -12.77 -11.35 39.86
C SER A 953 -14.23 -11.60 40.19
N LYS A 954 -15.11 -10.64 39.85
CA LYS A 954 -16.55 -10.72 40.13
C LYS A 954 -17.34 -10.07 39.01
N ILE A 955 -18.54 -10.60 38.75
CA ILE A 955 -19.56 -9.96 37.92
C ILE A 955 -20.69 -9.54 38.85
N TYR A 956 -21.00 -8.25 38.82
CA TYR A 956 -22.15 -7.67 39.48
C TYR A 956 -23.21 -7.35 38.44
N THR A 957 -24.47 -7.63 38.75
CA THR A 957 -25.60 -7.11 37.96
C THR A 957 -26.48 -6.28 38.85
N ILE A 958 -27.16 -5.31 38.26
CA ILE A 958 -28.13 -4.51 39.00
C ILE A 958 -29.39 -5.35 39.27
N GLU A 959 -29.87 -5.33 40.51
CA GLU A 959 -31.19 -5.87 40.84
C GLU A 959 -32.25 -4.81 40.55
N MET A 960 -33.28 -5.20 39.80
CA MET A 960 -34.43 -4.34 39.52
C MET A 960 -35.69 -5.17 39.33
N SER A 961 -36.81 -4.69 39.85
CA SER A 961 -38.16 -5.24 39.58
C SER A 961 -38.86 -4.56 38.41
N ALA A 962 -38.37 -3.37 38.01
CA ALA A 962 -38.83 -2.59 36.87
C ALA A 962 -37.68 -1.71 36.33
N PRO A 963 -37.76 -1.23 35.07
CA PRO A 963 -36.73 -0.37 34.49
C PRO A 963 -36.45 0.89 35.33
N LEU A 964 -35.17 1.25 35.48
CA LEU A 964 -34.73 2.32 36.39
C LEU A 964 -34.51 3.65 35.66
N THR A 965 -35.01 4.77 36.21
CA THR A 965 -34.79 6.13 35.68
C THR A 965 -33.62 6.87 36.34
N ASN A 966 -33.19 6.43 37.53
CA ASN A 966 -32.18 7.08 38.38
C ASN A 966 -30.90 6.25 38.55
N PHE A 967 -30.44 5.58 37.48
CA PHE A 967 -29.21 4.80 37.50
C PHE A 967 -27.97 5.71 37.51
N ALA A 968 -27.02 5.45 38.41
CA ALA A 968 -25.74 6.14 38.45
C ALA A 968 -24.62 5.23 37.88
N PRO A 969 -24.04 5.56 36.70
CA PRO A 969 -22.90 4.82 36.17
C PRO A 969 -21.70 4.84 37.11
N SER A 970 -20.90 3.79 37.11
CA SER A 970 -19.71 3.69 37.95
C SER A 970 -18.72 4.84 37.68
N SER A 971 -18.06 5.35 38.71
CA SER A 971 -17.13 6.49 38.59
C SER A 971 -15.98 6.39 39.61
N VAL A 972 -14.98 7.28 39.49
CA VAL A 972 -13.85 7.35 40.41
C VAL A 972 -14.09 8.43 41.45
N GLN A 973 -14.07 8.07 42.73
CA GLN A 973 -14.17 9.01 43.86
C GLN A 973 -13.07 8.70 44.87
N GLY A 974 -12.25 9.69 45.22
CA GLY A 974 -11.12 9.51 46.14
C GLY A 974 -10.12 8.43 45.68
N GLY A 975 -9.99 8.22 44.36
CA GLY A 975 -9.12 7.20 43.77
C GLY A 975 -9.67 5.77 43.75
N SER A 976 -10.88 5.54 44.28
CA SER A 976 -11.59 4.25 44.29
C SER A 976 -12.79 4.25 43.35
N ILE A 977 -13.25 3.05 42.96
CA ILE A 977 -14.43 2.89 42.10
C ILE A 977 -15.69 2.87 42.95
N VAL A 978 -16.62 3.76 42.64
CA VAL A 978 -17.96 3.80 43.23
C VAL A 978 -18.96 3.36 42.17
N LYS A 979 -19.86 2.44 42.54
CA LYS A 979 -20.90 1.85 41.68
C LYS A 979 -22.28 2.16 42.25
N ASP A 980 -23.33 2.03 41.43
CA ASP A 980 -24.71 2.12 41.89
C ASP A 980 -24.98 1.15 43.06
N SER A 981 -25.70 1.59 44.09
CA SER A 981 -25.94 0.81 45.31
C SER A 981 -26.80 -0.44 45.08
N ARG A 982 -27.46 -0.58 43.92
CA ARG A 982 -28.27 -1.73 43.54
C ARG A 982 -27.49 -2.85 42.85
N TYR A 983 -26.20 -2.68 42.58
CA TYR A 983 -25.37 -3.78 42.12
C TYR A 983 -25.30 -4.89 43.17
N ARG A 984 -25.50 -6.14 42.73
CA ARG A 984 -25.30 -7.35 43.53
C ARG A 984 -24.39 -8.30 42.80
N GLU A 985 -23.58 -9.02 43.56
CA GLU A 985 -22.70 -10.05 43.04
C GLU A 985 -23.56 -11.18 42.47
N GLN A 986 -23.37 -11.49 41.18
CA GLN A 986 -24.01 -12.64 40.53
C GLN A 986 -23.05 -13.79 40.35
N LEU A 987 -21.79 -13.49 40.06
CA LEU A 987 -20.76 -14.47 39.80
C LEU A 987 -19.46 -14.06 40.48
N LEU A 988 -18.85 -15.02 41.15
CA LEU A 988 -17.52 -14.91 41.76
C LEU A 988 -16.58 -15.90 41.08
N PHE A 989 -15.47 -15.41 40.56
CA PHE A 989 -14.39 -16.24 40.06
C PHE A 989 -13.39 -16.49 41.18
N ASN A 990 -13.52 -17.65 41.82
CA ASN A 990 -12.74 -18.02 43.00
C ASN A 990 -11.28 -18.27 42.62
N LEU A 991 -11.07 -19.13 41.63
CA LEU A 991 -9.75 -19.65 41.29
C LEU A 991 -9.53 -19.71 39.79
N TYR A 992 -8.28 -19.44 39.40
CA TYR A 992 -7.76 -19.62 38.06
C TYR A 992 -6.49 -20.47 38.11
N ASP A 993 -6.21 -21.20 37.04
CA ASP A 993 -4.89 -21.81 36.87
C ASP A 993 -3.86 -20.76 36.41
N THR A 994 -2.62 -21.21 36.22
CA THR A 994 -1.52 -20.38 35.72
C THR A 994 -1.73 -19.88 34.29
N TYR A 995 -2.63 -20.49 33.53
CA TYR A 995 -2.97 -20.13 32.15
C TYR A 995 -4.17 -19.18 32.07
N GLY A 996 -4.75 -18.81 33.22
CA GLY A 996 -5.92 -17.95 33.31
C GLY A 996 -7.23 -18.64 33.00
N ASN A 997 -7.26 -19.97 32.97
CA ASN A 997 -8.51 -20.72 32.88
C ASN A 997 -9.21 -20.76 34.23
N ILE A 998 -10.54 -20.68 34.23
CA ILE A 998 -11.34 -20.76 35.46
C ILE A 998 -11.24 -22.17 36.03
N LEU A 999 -10.85 -22.31 37.30
CA LEU A 999 -10.84 -23.59 38.03
C LEU A 999 -12.04 -23.72 38.96
N GLU A 1000 -12.49 -22.60 39.53
CA GLU A 1000 -13.67 -22.57 40.39
C GLU A 1000 -14.38 -21.22 40.24
N GLN A 1001 -15.69 -21.27 40.06
CA GLN A 1001 -16.58 -20.12 40.17
C GLN A 1001 -17.78 -20.48 41.05
N GLN A 1002 -18.52 -19.48 41.49
CA GLN A 1002 -19.79 -19.69 42.18
C GLN A 1002 -20.78 -18.58 41.85
N GLY A 1003 -22.06 -18.96 41.77
CA GLY A 1003 -23.16 -18.00 41.64
C GLY A 1003 -23.55 -17.38 42.98
N ALA A 1004 -24.53 -16.48 42.96
CA ALA A 1004 -25.05 -15.82 44.18
C ALA A 1004 -25.58 -16.78 45.26
N THR A 1005 -26.01 -18.00 44.88
CA THR A 1005 -26.48 -19.04 45.80
C THR A 1005 -25.36 -19.74 46.58
N GLY A 1006 -24.09 -19.48 46.23
CA GLY A 1006 -22.92 -20.11 46.83
C GLY A 1006 -22.60 -21.52 46.30
N VAL A 1007 -23.40 -22.06 45.37
CA VAL A 1007 -23.10 -23.33 44.71
C VAL A 1007 -21.85 -23.17 43.84
N LYS A 1008 -20.83 -23.96 44.13
CA LYS A 1008 -19.57 -23.98 43.40
C LYS A 1008 -19.69 -24.76 42.10
N GLU A 1009 -19.10 -24.21 41.06
CA GLU A 1009 -18.84 -24.89 39.80
C GLU A 1009 -17.33 -24.98 39.61
N THR A 1010 -16.85 -26.22 39.54
CA THR A 1010 -15.44 -26.55 39.39
C THR A 1010 -15.16 -27.03 37.98
N TYR A 1011 -14.02 -26.62 37.45
CA TYR A 1011 -13.56 -26.97 36.12
C TYR A 1011 -12.17 -27.60 36.24
N LEU A 1012 -11.99 -28.71 35.53
CA LEU A 1012 -10.67 -29.32 35.34
C LEU A 1012 -10.21 -29.08 33.92
N TRP A 1013 -8.94 -28.76 33.78
CA TRP A 1013 -8.31 -28.51 32.50
C TRP A 1013 -7.22 -29.55 32.26
N GLY A 1014 -7.29 -30.23 31.13
CA GLY A 1014 -6.30 -31.21 30.70
C GLY A 1014 -5.51 -30.70 29.49
N TYR A 1015 -4.64 -31.54 28.94
CA TYR A 1015 -3.82 -31.23 27.77
C TYR A 1015 -2.98 -29.96 27.98
N ARG A 1016 -2.31 -29.87 29.13
CA ARG A 1016 -1.54 -28.69 29.57
C ARG A 1016 -2.42 -27.45 29.79
N GLY A 1017 -3.67 -27.63 30.15
CA GLY A 1017 -4.60 -26.51 30.39
C GLY A 1017 -5.19 -25.91 29.11
N SER A 1018 -5.26 -26.67 28.01
CA SER A 1018 -5.80 -26.17 26.72
C SER A 1018 -7.27 -26.51 26.53
N TYR A 1019 -7.76 -27.58 27.17
CA TYR A 1019 -9.17 -27.99 27.03
C TYR A 1019 -9.81 -28.31 28.38
N PRO A 1020 -11.08 -27.91 28.61
CA PRO A 1020 -11.81 -28.27 29.80
C PRO A 1020 -12.16 -29.75 29.75
N VAL A 1021 -11.61 -30.57 30.63
CA VAL A 1021 -11.85 -32.03 30.68
C VAL A 1021 -12.93 -32.42 31.67
N ALA A 1022 -13.32 -31.52 32.59
CA ALA A 1022 -14.50 -31.70 33.40
C ALA A 1022 -15.15 -30.38 33.82
N ARG A 1023 -16.47 -30.42 34.00
CA ARG A 1023 -17.28 -29.41 34.70
C ARG A 1023 -18.10 -30.13 35.77
N ILE A 1024 -17.88 -29.76 37.03
CA ILE A 1024 -18.51 -30.38 38.20
C ILE A 1024 -19.30 -29.31 38.96
N VAL A 1025 -20.59 -29.54 39.15
CA VAL A 1025 -21.45 -28.66 39.95
C VAL A 1025 -21.63 -29.25 41.35
N GLY A 1026 -21.43 -28.43 42.38
CA GLY A 1026 -21.70 -28.76 43.79
C GLY A 1026 -20.49 -29.21 44.62
N ILE A 1027 -19.30 -29.29 44.03
CA ILE A 1027 -18.05 -29.71 44.71
C ILE A 1027 -16.98 -28.63 44.47
N ASP A 1028 -16.12 -28.36 45.45
CA ASP A 1028 -15.02 -27.38 45.34
C ASP A 1028 -13.77 -27.96 44.66
N TYR A 1029 -12.92 -27.07 44.13
CA TYR A 1029 -11.73 -27.47 43.39
C TYR A 1029 -10.72 -28.27 44.24
N ALA A 1030 -10.52 -27.90 45.50
CA ALA A 1030 -9.55 -28.59 46.36
C ALA A 1030 -9.96 -30.05 46.63
N THR A 1031 -11.26 -30.30 46.80
CA THR A 1031 -11.79 -31.67 46.91
C THR A 1031 -11.61 -32.45 45.61
N VAL A 1032 -11.88 -31.82 44.47
CA VAL A 1032 -11.71 -32.46 43.16
C VAL A 1032 -10.24 -32.81 42.90
N ASP A 1033 -9.31 -31.88 43.12
CA ASP A 1033 -7.86 -32.04 42.88
C ASP A 1033 -7.25 -33.24 43.65
N LEU A 1034 -7.81 -33.60 44.80
CA LEU A 1034 -7.40 -34.78 45.60
C LEU A 1034 -7.88 -36.13 45.02
N VAL A 1035 -8.74 -36.14 44.02
CA VAL A 1035 -9.31 -37.36 43.41
C VAL A 1035 -8.63 -37.70 42.08
N ILE A 1036 -8.09 -36.71 41.37
CA ILE A 1036 -7.63 -36.83 39.99
C ILE A 1036 -6.12 -36.68 39.90
N ASP A 1037 -5.51 -37.45 39.01
CA ASP A 1037 -4.12 -37.25 38.62
C ASP A 1037 -4.01 -36.18 37.51
N MET A 1038 -3.73 -34.93 37.91
CA MET A 1038 -3.52 -33.82 36.99
C MET A 1038 -2.30 -34.02 36.06
N ALA A 1039 -1.30 -34.81 36.44
CA ALA A 1039 -0.17 -35.12 35.57
C ALA A 1039 -0.62 -36.03 34.42
N LEU A 1040 -1.50 -37.00 34.69
CA LEU A 1040 -2.10 -37.84 33.66
C LEU A 1040 -2.98 -37.03 32.70
N LEU A 1041 -3.82 -36.13 33.23
CA LEU A 1041 -4.69 -35.28 32.41
C LEU A 1041 -3.91 -34.31 31.51
N ASN A 1042 -2.73 -33.86 31.96
CA ASN A 1042 -1.88 -32.94 31.21
C ASN A 1042 -0.82 -33.62 30.35
N ASN A 1043 -0.58 -34.92 30.52
CA ASN A 1043 0.38 -35.65 29.73
C ASN A 1043 -0.16 -35.82 28.30
N PRO A 1044 0.49 -35.23 27.29
CA PRO A 1044 0.00 -35.31 25.92
C PRO A 1044 0.05 -36.76 25.40
N SER A 1045 0.90 -37.64 25.95
CA SER A 1045 0.97 -39.05 25.55
C SER A 1045 -0.16 -39.93 26.11
N THR A 1046 -1.01 -39.40 27.00
CA THR A 1046 -2.13 -40.17 27.57
C THR A 1046 -3.15 -40.54 26.49
N THR A 1047 -3.56 -41.81 26.47
CA THR A 1047 -4.61 -42.29 25.56
C THR A 1047 -5.99 -41.85 26.01
N GLU A 1048 -6.94 -41.75 25.08
CA GLU A 1048 -8.32 -41.38 25.42
C GLU A 1048 -8.96 -42.33 26.43
N ALA A 1049 -8.65 -43.63 26.34
CA ALA A 1049 -9.14 -44.64 27.29
C ALA A 1049 -8.63 -44.38 28.72
N GLN A 1050 -7.36 -44.02 28.87
CA GLN A 1050 -6.77 -43.66 30.17
C GLN A 1050 -7.40 -42.37 30.73
N LEU A 1051 -7.61 -41.36 29.89
CA LEU A 1051 -8.28 -40.13 30.31
C LEU A 1051 -9.71 -40.39 30.78
N LYS A 1052 -10.49 -41.19 30.04
CA LYS A 1052 -11.85 -41.56 30.45
C LYS A 1052 -11.86 -42.30 31.78
N ALA A 1053 -10.95 -43.24 31.97
CA ALA A 1053 -10.84 -43.99 33.23
C ALA A 1053 -10.54 -43.07 34.42
N GLU A 1054 -9.61 -42.13 34.25
CA GLU A 1054 -9.25 -41.15 35.28
C GLU A 1054 -10.42 -40.22 35.59
N LEU A 1055 -11.05 -39.64 34.57
CA LEU A 1055 -12.19 -38.74 34.73
C LEU A 1055 -13.43 -39.43 35.31
N ASN A 1056 -13.57 -40.75 35.14
CA ASN A 1056 -14.68 -41.50 35.73
C ASN A 1056 -14.62 -41.54 37.27
N LYS A 1057 -13.44 -41.36 37.88
CA LYS A 1057 -13.29 -41.26 39.34
C LYS A 1057 -14.17 -40.16 39.93
N LEU A 1058 -14.42 -39.08 39.19
CA LEU A 1058 -15.31 -37.99 39.60
C LEU A 1058 -16.73 -38.47 39.92
N ARG A 1059 -17.22 -39.51 39.23
CA ARG A 1059 -18.57 -40.07 39.44
C ARG A 1059 -18.60 -41.17 40.50
N THR A 1060 -17.46 -41.81 40.79
CA THR A 1060 -17.41 -43.00 41.64
C THR A 1060 -16.79 -42.76 43.02
N ASP A 1061 -15.89 -41.78 43.17
CA ASP A 1061 -15.22 -41.50 44.45
C ASP A 1061 -16.20 -40.94 45.49
N SER A 1062 -16.11 -41.41 46.72
CA SER A 1062 -17.00 -40.99 47.81
C SER A 1062 -17.02 -39.49 48.08
N ARG A 1063 -15.93 -38.77 47.77
CA ARG A 1063 -15.78 -37.33 47.98
C ARG A 1063 -16.50 -36.50 46.91
N THR A 1064 -16.60 -37.01 45.68
CA THR A 1064 -17.10 -36.26 44.51
C THR A 1064 -18.40 -36.82 43.94
N LYS A 1065 -18.82 -38.05 44.29
CA LYS A 1065 -19.99 -38.74 43.72
C LYS A 1065 -21.33 -37.98 43.84
N ASN A 1066 -21.43 -37.05 44.79
CA ASN A 1066 -22.63 -36.23 44.98
C ASN A 1066 -22.65 -34.99 44.06
N GLY A 1067 -21.56 -34.71 43.35
CA GLY A 1067 -21.45 -33.64 42.36
C GLY A 1067 -21.96 -34.06 40.99
N MET A 1068 -22.49 -33.10 40.23
CA MET A 1068 -22.93 -33.34 38.85
C MET A 1068 -21.77 -33.13 37.87
N ALA A 1069 -21.06 -34.21 37.54
CA ALA A 1069 -19.86 -34.17 36.69
C ALA A 1069 -20.16 -34.44 35.21
N ASN A 1070 -19.93 -33.44 34.36
CA ASN A 1070 -19.75 -33.63 32.92
C ASN A 1070 -18.24 -33.75 32.63
N THR A 1071 -17.84 -34.73 31.83
CA THR A 1071 -16.42 -34.96 31.49
C THR A 1071 -16.23 -35.01 29.98
N TYR A 1072 -15.10 -34.53 29.50
CA TYR A 1072 -14.84 -34.32 28.08
C TYR A 1072 -13.46 -34.86 27.71
N THR A 1073 -13.34 -35.47 26.53
CA THR A 1073 -12.05 -35.80 25.91
C THR A 1073 -11.90 -35.08 24.57
N TYR A 1074 -10.67 -34.88 24.12
CA TYR A 1074 -10.35 -34.10 22.92
C TYR A 1074 -9.27 -34.80 22.10
N LYS A 1075 -9.33 -34.58 20.78
CA LYS A 1075 -8.21 -34.76 19.87
C LYS A 1075 -7.55 -33.39 19.70
N PRO A 1076 -6.33 -33.16 20.23
CA PRO A 1076 -5.65 -31.86 20.13
C PRO A 1076 -5.64 -31.32 18.71
N LEU A 1077 -5.85 -30.00 18.57
CA LEU A 1077 -5.92 -29.28 17.28
C LEU A 1077 -7.04 -29.73 16.32
N THR A 1078 -7.88 -30.69 16.72
CA THR A 1078 -9.01 -31.19 15.91
C THR A 1078 -10.34 -30.80 16.55
N GLY A 1079 -10.57 -31.21 17.81
CA GLY A 1079 -11.82 -30.91 18.52
C GLY A 1079 -12.18 -31.93 19.61
N MET A 1080 -13.37 -31.79 20.17
CA MET A 1080 -13.90 -32.69 21.19
C MET A 1080 -14.06 -34.11 20.64
N ALA A 1081 -13.54 -35.13 21.31
CA ALA A 1081 -13.68 -36.53 20.93
C ALA A 1081 -14.90 -37.19 21.59
N SER A 1082 -15.18 -36.84 22.84
CA SER A 1082 -16.39 -37.31 23.53
C SER A 1082 -16.81 -36.40 24.69
N ILE A 1083 -18.09 -36.48 25.03
CA ILE A 1083 -18.68 -35.90 26.24
C ILE A 1083 -19.39 -37.01 27.01
N THR A 1084 -19.21 -37.07 28.32
CA THR A 1084 -19.93 -37.99 29.21
C THR A 1084 -20.71 -37.19 30.25
N THR A 1085 -22.01 -37.45 30.35
CA THR A 1085 -22.93 -36.74 31.25
C THR A 1085 -22.81 -37.23 32.70
N PRO A 1086 -23.46 -36.58 33.69
CA PRO A 1086 -23.46 -37.07 35.07
C PRO A 1086 -24.06 -38.48 35.21
N ALA A 1087 -24.97 -38.85 34.31
CA ALA A 1087 -25.58 -40.18 34.25
C ALA A 1087 -24.67 -41.25 33.62
N GLY A 1088 -23.46 -40.90 33.18
CA GLY A 1088 -22.51 -41.84 32.58
C GLY A 1088 -22.77 -42.15 31.10
N GLN A 1089 -23.70 -41.45 30.45
CA GLN A 1089 -23.95 -41.60 29.00
C GLN A 1089 -22.93 -40.79 28.21
N THR A 1090 -22.34 -41.40 27.18
CA THR A 1090 -21.26 -40.80 26.37
C THR A 1090 -21.75 -40.52 24.95
N THR A 1091 -21.48 -39.32 24.44
CA THR A 1091 -21.64 -38.96 23.03
C THR A 1091 -20.24 -38.82 22.40
N PHE A 1092 -20.04 -39.37 21.21
CA PHE A 1092 -18.76 -39.38 20.50
C PHE A 1092 -18.81 -38.49 19.26
N TYR A 1093 -17.67 -37.87 18.93
CA TYR A 1093 -17.51 -36.98 17.78
C TYR A 1093 -16.37 -37.46 16.89
N GLU A 1094 -16.65 -37.61 15.60
CA GLU A 1094 -15.70 -38.02 14.57
C GLU A 1094 -15.49 -36.88 13.57
N TYR A 1095 -14.27 -36.77 13.05
CA TYR A 1095 -13.86 -35.68 12.16
C TYR A 1095 -13.35 -36.23 10.83
N ASP A 1096 -13.51 -35.44 9.77
CA ASP A 1096 -12.95 -35.74 8.45
C ASP A 1096 -11.45 -35.39 8.37
N GLY A 1097 -10.82 -35.60 7.20
CA GLY A 1097 -9.41 -35.30 6.96
C GLY A 1097 -9.02 -33.81 7.11
N PHE A 1098 -9.99 -32.89 7.16
CA PHE A 1098 -9.80 -31.45 7.38
C PHE A 1098 -9.98 -31.03 8.84
N GLY A 1099 -10.23 -32.00 9.73
CA GLY A 1099 -10.54 -31.73 11.13
C GLY A 1099 -11.93 -31.10 11.33
N ARG A 1100 -12.85 -31.26 10.38
CA ARG A 1100 -14.25 -30.79 10.51
C ARG A 1100 -15.14 -31.91 11.00
N LEU A 1101 -16.18 -31.59 11.76
CA LEU A 1101 -17.06 -32.58 12.37
C LEU A 1101 -17.77 -33.40 11.28
N TRP A 1102 -17.52 -34.70 11.22
CA TRP A 1102 -18.12 -35.61 10.25
C TRP A 1102 -19.34 -36.33 10.81
N ARG A 1103 -19.23 -36.89 12.02
CA ARG A 1103 -20.31 -37.67 12.66
C ARG A 1103 -20.40 -37.42 14.15
N VAL A 1104 -21.62 -37.46 14.67
CA VAL A 1104 -21.92 -37.51 16.10
C VAL A 1104 -22.59 -38.84 16.39
N LYS A 1105 -22.12 -39.57 17.40
CA LYS A 1105 -22.65 -40.89 17.78
C LYS A 1105 -23.11 -40.92 19.24
N ASP A 1106 -24.17 -41.67 19.52
CA ASP A 1106 -24.65 -41.91 20.88
C ASP A 1106 -23.78 -42.91 21.65
N HIS A 1107 -24.18 -43.23 22.89
CA HIS A 1107 -23.46 -44.15 23.77
C HIS A 1107 -23.39 -45.59 23.24
N HIS A 1108 -24.31 -45.99 22.37
CA HIS A 1108 -24.35 -47.31 21.74
C HIS A 1108 -23.62 -47.33 20.38
N GLY A 1109 -23.05 -46.19 19.96
CA GLY A 1109 -22.35 -46.04 18.68
C GLY A 1109 -23.26 -45.77 17.48
N ASN A 1110 -24.56 -45.52 17.70
CA ASN A 1110 -25.48 -45.14 16.64
C ASN A 1110 -25.21 -43.71 16.17
N ILE A 1111 -25.26 -43.48 14.86
CA ILE A 1111 -25.09 -42.13 14.29
C ILE A 1111 -26.33 -41.30 14.63
N LEU A 1112 -26.12 -40.22 15.38
CA LEU A 1112 -27.14 -39.20 15.66
C LEU A 1112 -27.19 -38.16 14.54
N GLU A 1113 -26.02 -37.73 14.08
CA GLU A 1113 -25.87 -36.70 13.05
C GLU A 1113 -24.69 -37.04 12.13
N GLU A 1114 -24.84 -36.75 10.83
CA GLU A 1114 -23.77 -36.84 9.84
C GLU A 1114 -23.73 -35.55 9.01
N TYR A 1115 -22.53 -35.00 8.84
CA TYR A 1115 -22.29 -33.74 8.15
C TYR A 1115 -21.55 -34.00 6.83
N ARG A 1116 -22.00 -33.31 5.77
CA ARG A 1116 -21.31 -33.23 4.49
C ARG A 1116 -21.06 -31.78 4.16
N TYR A 1117 -19.79 -31.42 4.04
CA TYR A 1117 -19.38 -30.04 3.78
C TYR A 1117 -19.24 -29.78 2.29
N TYR A 1118 -20.03 -28.84 1.80
CA TYR A 1118 -19.89 -28.27 0.46
C TYR A 1118 -19.31 -26.87 0.64
N TYR A 1119 -18.19 -26.58 -0.03
CA TYR A 1119 -17.63 -25.23 0.03
C TYR A 1119 -18.53 -24.32 -0.81
N LYS A 1120 -19.05 -23.26 -0.17
CA LYS A 1120 -19.69 -22.17 -0.87
C LYS A 1120 -18.57 -21.19 -1.26
N PRO A 1121 -18.30 -21.00 -2.57
CA PRO A 1121 -17.23 -20.14 -3.03
C PRO A 1121 -17.48 -18.66 -2.77
#